data_AF-A0A348XL57-F1
#
_entry.id   AF-A0A348XL57-F1
#
_cell.length_a   1.000
_cell.length_b   1.000
_cell.length_c   1.000
_cell.angle_alpha   90.00
_cell.angle_beta   90.00
_cell.angle_gamma   90.00
#
_symmetry.space_group_name_H-M   'P 1'
#
loop_
_entity.id
_entity.type
_entity.pdbx_description
1 polymer ?
#
loop_
_entity_poly.entity_id
_entity_poly.type
_entity_poly.pdbx_seq_one_letter_code
_entity_poly.pdbx_strand_id
1 'polypeptide(L)'
;MFTWDELEQATGGVWVHVPDGGNGVSGVSTDSRIRQDGGLFVALRGENFDGHEFCAKAVAEGATAVCVDRGGGWGVPALQVADTLVAYQALAAFHRQRCGVRTVGITGSSGKTSTKEMMAAVLRTAGPVLATEGNTNNHVGVPQNVLRLQGDEAFAVLEMGTSGPGEIEPLSRVAAPAVAIITNIGPVHLERLGSVAGVAKEKATIAAGLEENGALVVPYAEAKNPAILAQGRRLVTFGTEAGADIRVQAYEEGPPARFELVADGECATVAWNLAGPHQACNAAAVIAAALSLGLDLQESAAALAEVQIPGMRMQETVVAGVRWLNDAYNANPDSMTALLRTVRAPSGGRLVLVLGDMLELGPEEVSYHEQVLKLAKELPDAVLVPVGSRMCEAAQSLGINGFADIAAARKGLAQVRDGDLVVLKASRGMRLEGLVPASEEPTEPIEKEEPPEETGQAATQTIGEMPFMEHLRELRLRVLRSVASVAVLFVIAILGYQYYVKYFTDPFFYLALGKVVMTSPEQGFMLQFRIAGYVALVFSSPIHIYNIISFVSPALEKREQRILRVYTWAGLTLAILGAWLAYFQVLPLAVEFLLKFKPESVENFLDYKRSVLFVFQLILAFVVLFQAPLVLLILMTFNLIKRSWLLSSARYVIVGIFLLSALVTPPDIVSQVMLAIPLVVMFYAAILIAKIMGVGED
;
A
#
# COMPACT_ATOMS: atom_id res chain seq x y z
N MET A 1 -16.22 -24.51 -13.49
CA MET A 1 -15.69 -24.48 -14.87
C MET A 1 -16.48 -23.46 -15.67
N PHE A 2 -15.81 -22.61 -16.46
CA PHE A 2 -16.43 -21.72 -17.44
C PHE A 2 -16.18 -22.27 -18.83
N THR A 3 -17.21 -22.39 -19.65
CA THR A 3 -17.05 -22.76 -21.06
C THR A 3 -16.50 -21.59 -21.88
N TRP A 4 -15.92 -21.89 -23.04
CA TRP A 4 -15.44 -20.86 -23.96
C TRP A 4 -16.55 -19.89 -24.37
N ASP A 5 -17.76 -20.41 -24.64
CA ASP A 5 -18.94 -19.63 -24.99
C ASP A 5 -19.41 -18.75 -23.82
N GLU A 6 -19.40 -19.28 -22.58
CA GLU A 6 -19.73 -18.48 -21.39
C GLU A 6 -18.74 -17.34 -21.18
N LEU A 7 -17.44 -17.56 -21.46
CA LEU A 7 -16.43 -16.51 -21.37
C LEU A 7 -16.67 -15.40 -22.40
N GLU A 8 -16.98 -15.75 -23.65
CA GLU A 8 -17.33 -14.76 -24.68
C GLU A 8 -18.62 -14.01 -24.33
N GLN A 9 -19.67 -14.74 -23.93
CA GLN A 9 -20.97 -14.17 -23.58
C GLN A 9 -20.84 -13.20 -22.39
N ALA A 10 -20.12 -13.60 -21.35
CA ALA A 10 -19.97 -12.78 -20.14
C ALA A 10 -19.12 -11.53 -20.39
N THR A 11 -18.07 -11.63 -21.20
CA THR A 11 -17.11 -10.52 -21.40
C THR A 11 -17.41 -9.65 -22.62
N GLY A 12 -18.18 -10.14 -23.59
CA GLY A 12 -18.26 -9.57 -24.92
C GLY A 12 -16.94 -9.64 -25.71
N GLY A 13 -15.99 -10.46 -25.24
CA GLY A 13 -14.68 -10.63 -25.84
C GLY A 13 -14.71 -11.52 -27.07
N VAL A 14 -13.62 -11.49 -27.84
CA VAL A 14 -13.42 -12.30 -29.04
C VAL A 14 -12.13 -13.10 -28.89
N TRP A 15 -12.18 -14.41 -29.17
CA TRP A 15 -10.97 -15.23 -29.19
C TRP A 15 -10.09 -14.87 -30.39
N VAL A 16 -8.82 -14.52 -30.13
CA VAL A 16 -7.81 -14.31 -31.19
C VAL A 16 -7.52 -15.64 -31.93
N HIS A 17 -7.49 -16.73 -31.17
CA HIS A 17 -7.46 -18.10 -31.67
C HIS A 17 -8.42 -18.93 -30.85
N VAL A 18 -9.40 -19.56 -31.51
CA VAL A 18 -10.35 -20.46 -30.85
C VAL A 18 -9.55 -21.68 -30.32
N PRO A 19 -9.72 -22.07 -29.05
CA PRO A 19 -9.08 -23.26 -28.49
C PRO A 19 -9.37 -24.52 -29.32
N ASP A 20 -8.33 -25.24 -29.75
CA ASP A 20 -8.47 -26.55 -30.39
C ASP A 20 -8.75 -27.62 -29.32
N GLY A 21 -10.02 -27.81 -28.98
CA GLY A 21 -10.48 -28.81 -28.01
C GLY A 21 -10.48 -28.33 -26.54
N GLY A 22 -11.03 -29.17 -25.66
CA GLY A 22 -11.38 -28.80 -24.28
C GLY A 22 -12.70 -28.02 -24.19
N ASN A 23 -13.34 -28.06 -23.02
CA ASN A 23 -14.67 -27.47 -22.83
C ASN A 23 -14.66 -26.08 -22.17
N GLY A 24 -13.48 -25.56 -21.79
CA GLY A 24 -13.38 -24.31 -21.04
C GLY A 24 -12.22 -24.24 -20.05
N VAL A 25 -12.33 -23.34 -19.07
CA VAL A 25 -11.37 -23.13 -17.98
C VAL A 25 -11.92 -23.55 -16.60
N SER A 26 -11.05 -24.05 -15.73
CA SER A 26 -11.39 -24.50 -14.37
C SER A 26 -11.75 -23.33 -13.44
N GLY A 27 -11.08 -22.19 -13.59
CA GLY A 27 -11.27 -20.99 -12.77
C GLY A 27 -10.70 -19.73 -13.43
N VAL A 28 -10.79 -18.60 -12.72
CA VAL A 28 -10.35 -17.29 -13.18
C VAL A 28 -9.43 -16.68 -12.12
N SER A 29 -8.30 -16.12 -12.53
CA SER A 29 -7.35 -15.49 -11.62
C SER A 29 -6.71 -14.26 -12.24
N THR A 30 -6.27 -13.35 -11.38
CA THR A 30 -5.51 -12.14 -11.75
C THR A 30 -4.09 -12.16 -11.17
N ASP A 31 -3.71 -13.22 -10.44
CA ASP A 31 -2.41 -13.33 -9.77
C ASP A 31 -1.54 -14.41 -10.40
N SER A 32 -0.56 -13.99 -11.19
CA SER A 32 0.42 -14.86 -11.86
C SER A 32 1.34 -15.64 -10.92
N ARG A 33 1.27 -15.41 -9.60
CA ARG A 33 2.04 -16.15 -8.59
C ARG A 33 1.31 -17.39 -8.08
N ILE A 34 0.01 -17.47 -8.30
CA ILE A 34 -0.83 -18.61 -7.90
C ILE A 34 -0.84 -19.60 -9.07
N ARG A 35 -0.72 -20.90 -8.76
CA ARG A 35 -0.82 -21.98 -9.75
C ARG A 35 -2.20 -21.95 -10.42
N GLN A 36 -2.22 -22.07 -11.74
CA GLN A 36 -3.38 -21.79 -12.60
C GLN A 36 -3.88 -23.04 -13.34
N ASP A 37 -3.70 -24.26 -12.82
CA ASP A 37 -4.01 -25.52 -13.53
C ASP A 37 -5.39 -25.50 -14.23
N GLY A 38 -5.39 -25.23 -15.55
CA GLY A 38 -6.62 -25.14 -16.36
C GLY A 38 -7.38 -23.81 -16.29
N GLY A 39 -6.82 -22.76 -15.69
CA GLY A 39 -7.48 -21.48 -15.45
C GLY A 39 -7.33 -20.44 -16.56
N LEU A 40 -8.14 -19.38 -16.47
CA LEU A 40 -8.03 -18.13 -17.23
C LEU A 40 -7.27 -17.09 -16.41
N PHE A 41 -6.17 -16.57 -16.94
CA PHE A 41 -5.47 -15.44 -16.36
C PHE A 41 -5.96 -14.11 -16.95
N VAL A 42 -6.48 -13.20 -16.13
CA VAL A 42 -6.92 -11.88 -16.57
C VAL A 42 -5.84 -10.83 -16.30
N ALA A 43 -5.33 -10.23 -17.38
CA ALA A 43 -4.27 -9.23 -17.35
C ALA A 43 -4.81 -7.84 -16.95
N LEU A 44 -4.99 -7.62 -15.65
CA LEU A 44 -5.42 -6.32 -15.11
C LEU A 44 -4.31 -5.27 -15.20
N ARG A 45 -4.69 -4.00 -15.35
CA ARG A 45 -3.77 -2.85 -15.29
C ARG A 45 -4.05 -1.98 -14.07
N GLY A 46 -2.99 -1.48 -13.46
CA GLY A 46 -3.02 -0.44 -12.44
C GLY A 46 -2.09 0.71 -12.81
N GLU A 47 -2.01 1.74 -11.97
CA GLU A 47 -1.20 2.94 -12.24
C GLU A 47 0.30 2.64 -12.44
N ASN A 48 0.82 1.64 -11.73
CA ASN A 48 2.23 1.24 -11.75
C ASN A 48 2.42 -0.25 -12.09
N PHE A 49 1.41 -0.88 -12.72
CA PHE A 49 1.39 -2.33 -12.94
C PHE A 49 0.65 -2.68 -14.23
N ASP A 50 1.23 -3.54 -15.06
CA ASP A 50 0.55 -4.09 -16.23
C ASP A 50 0.57 -5.64 -16.20
N GLY A 51 -0.60 -6.24 -16.00
CA GLY A 51 -0.81 -7.68 -15.96
C GLY A 51 -0.35 -8.41 -17.23
N HIS A 52 -0.28 -7.72 -18.37
CA HIS A 52 0.14 -8.32 -19.64
C HIS A 52 1.58 -8.81 -19.62
N GLU A 53 2.45 -8.16 -18.82
CA GLU A 53 3.84 -8.56 -18.63
C GLU A 53 3.96 -9.95 -17.98
N PHE A 54 2.90 -10.42 -17.32
CA PHE A 54 2.87 -11.67 -16.58
C PHE A 54 2.10 -12.79 -17.29
N CYS A 55 1.55 -12.56 -18.48
CA CYS A 55 0.81 -13.59 -19.23
C CYS A 55 1.68 -14.84 -19.49
N ALA A 56 2.93 -14.67 -19.94
CA ALA A 56 3.83 -15.80 -20.18
C ALA A 56 4.12 -16.59 -18.89
N LYS A 57 4.25 -15.89 -17.76
CA LYS A 57 4.42 -16.53 -16.45
C LYS A 57 3.16 -17.29 -16.04
N ALA A 58 1.98 -16.70 -16.17
CA ALA A 58 0.73 -17.37 -15.82
C ALA A 58 0.52 -18.66 -16.64
N VAL A 59 0.88 -18.65 -17.93
CA VAL A 59 0.87 -19.85 -18.79
C VAL A 59 1.86 -20.90 -18.27
N ALA A 60 3.07 -20.50 -17.90
CA ALA A 60 4.05 -21.41 -17.29
C ALA A 60 3.56 -22.03 -15.96
N GLU A 61 2.71 -21.31 -15.22
CA GLU A 61 2.05 -21.77 -14.00
C GLU A 61 0.74 -22.54 -14.24
N GLY A 62 0.42 -22.87 -15.50
CA GLY A 62 -0.69 -23.77 -15.86
C GLY A 62 -1.93 -23.09 -16.45
N ALA A 63 -1.91 -21.76 -16.68
CA ALA A 63 -3.04 -21.08 -17.31
C ALA A 63 -3.23 -21.58 -18.74
N THR A 64 -4.46 -21.97 -19.07
CA THR A 64 -4.82 -22.52 -20.38
C THR A 64 -5.47 -21.49 -21.30
N ALA A 65 -5.75 -20.29 -20.78
CA ALA A 65 -6.17 -19.13 -21.55
C ALA A 65 -5.76 -17.84 -20.84
N VAL A 66 -5.71 -16.74 -21.59
CA VAL A 66 -5.50 -15.39 -21.06
C VAL A 66 -6.60 -14.44 -21.53
N CYS A 67 -7.01 -13.51 -20.67
CA CYS A 67 -7.91 -12.41 -21.01
C CYS A 67 -7.11 -11.10 -21.02
N VAL A 68 -7.07 -10.45 -22.17
CA VAL A 68 -6.18 -9.31 -22.45
C VAL A 68 -6.93 -8.23 -23.23
N ASP A 69 -6.51 -6.98 -23.15
CA ASP A 69 -7.04 -5.93 -24.03
C ASP A 69 -6.19 -5.71 -25.29
N ARG A 70 -4.96 -6.26 -25.29
CA ARG A 70 -4.02 -6.19 -26.40
C ARG A 70 -3.05 -7.36 -26.41
N GLY A 71 -2.45 -7.58 -27.58
CA GLY A 71 -1.39 -8.57 -27.76
C GLY A 71 -1.92 -9.96 -28.05
N GLY A 72 -1.01 -10.93 -28.00
CA GLY A 72 -1.25 -12.33 -28.35
C GLY A 72 0.06 -13.11 -28.39
N GLY A 73 -0.02 -14.39 -28.78
CA GLY A 73 1.18 -15.20 -29.05
C GLY A 73 1.79 -15.92 -27.84
N TRP A 74 1.04 -16.11 -26.75
CA TRP A 74 1.51 -16.86 -25.57
C TRP A 74 1.36 -18.38 -25.68
N GLY A 75 1.04 -18.91 -26.87
CA GLY A 75 0.85 -20.34 -27.11
C GLY A 75 -0.44 -20.93 -26.52
N VAL A 76 -1.30 -20.09 -25.95
CA VAL A 76 -2.64 -20.44 -25.44
C VAL A 76 -3.69 -19.49 -26.03
N PRO A 77 -4.98 -19.88 -26.06
CA PRO A 77 -6.09 -19.01 -26.41
C PRO A 77 -6.06 -17.67 -25.66
N ALA A 78 -6.27 -16.59 -26.40
CA ALA A 78 -6.35 -15.23 -25.86
C ALA A 78 -7.73 -14.66 -26.13
N LEU A 79 -8.48 -14.38 -25.06
CA LEU A 79 -9.75 -13.68 -25.09
C LEU A 79 -9.46 -12.18 -25.10
N GLN A 80 -9.67 -11.55 -26.25
CA GLN A 80 -9.45 -10.12 -26.41
C GLN A 80 -10.71 -9.34 -26.03
N VAL A 81 -10.57 -8.39 -25.11
CA VAL A 81 -11.66 -7.53 -24.60
C VAL A 81 -11.29 -6.05 -24.73
N ALA A 82 -12.27 -5.16 -24.60
CA ALA A 82 -11.99 -3.72 -24.62
C ALA A 82 -11.30 -3.22 -23.33
N ASP A 83 -11.69 -3.79 -22.18
CA ASP A 83 -11.14 -3.46 -20.87
C ASP A 83 -11.15 -4.73 -20.00
N THR A 84 -9.97 -5.12 -19.49
CA THR A 84 -9.80 -6.36 -18.71
C THR A 84 -10.43 -6.30 -17.32
N LEU A 85 -10.55 -5.12 -16.70
CA LEU A 85 -11.21 -4.97 -15.41
C LEU A 85 -12.73 -5.10 -15.56
N VAL A 86 -13.29 -4.47 -16.59
CA VAL A 86 -14.73 -4.59 -16.91
C VAL A 86 -15.07 -6.05 -17.24
N ALA A 87 -14.25 -6.71 -18.05
CA ALA A 87 -14.43 -8.14 -18.37
C ALA A 87 -14.36 -9.02 -17.11
N TYR A 88 -13.42 -8.75 -16.21
CA TYR A 88 -13.29 -9.49 -14.94
C TYR A 88 -14.52 -9.32 -14.04
N GLN A 89 -15.04 -8.10 -13.93
CA GLN A 89 -16.27 -7.80 -13.20
C GLN A 89 -17.49 -8.48 -13.84
N ALA A 90 -17.57 -8.49 -15.16
CA ALA A 90 -18.66 -9.14 -15.89
C ALA A 90 -18.63 -10.67 -15.71
N LEU A 91 -17.44 -11.30 -15.72
CA LEU A 91 -17.26 -12.72 -15.42
C LEU A 91 -17.74 -13.07 -14.01
N ALA A 92 -17.39 -12.25 -13.01
CA ALA A 92 -17.88 -12.44 -11.65
C ALA A 92 -19.40 -12.31 -11.56
N ALA A 93 -19.99 -11.28 -12.18
CA ALA A 93 -21.43 -11.08 -12.21
C ALA A 93 -22.18 -12.25 -12.87
N PHE A 94 -21.65 -12.74 -14.00
CA PHE A 94 -22.16 -13.93 -14.69
C PHE A 94 -22.10 -15.16 -13.77
N HIS A 95 -20.98 -15.36 -13.09
CA HIS A 95 -20.80 -16.50 -12.21
C HIS A 95 -21.76 -16.48 -11.02
N ARG A 96 -21.94 -15.33 -10.37
CA ARG A 96 -22.91 -15.14 -9.30
C ARG A 96 -24.31 -15.52 -9.77
N GLN A 97 -24.73 -15.03 -10.94
CA GLN A 97 -26.03 -15.35 -11.52
C GLN A 97 -26.18 -16.85 -11.76
N ARG A 98 -25.14 -17.51 -12.29
CA ARG A 98 -25.11 -18.96 -12.50
C ARG A 98 -25.27 -19.75 -11.19
N CYS A 99 -24.67 -19.28 -10.10
CA CYS A 99 -24.78 -19.92 -8.78
C CYS A 99 -26.14 -19.68 -8.10
N GLY A 100 -26.89 -18.65 -8.48
CA GLY A 100 -28.21 -18.37 -7.90
C GLY A 100 -28.19 -17.98 -6.42
N VAL A 101 -27.04 -17.49 -5.92
CA VAL A 101 -26.85 -17.11 -4.51
C VAL A 101 -27.58 -15.82 -4.16
N ARG A 102 -28.18 -15.73 -2.96
CA ARG A 102 -28.73 -14.46 -2.47
C ARG A 102 -27.65 -13.60 -1.83
N THR A 103 -27.51 -12.36 -2.26
CA THR A 103 -26.38 -11.53 -1.85
C THR A 103 -26.82 -10.38 -0.92
N VAL A 104 -25.97 -10.08 0.07
CA VAL A 104 -26.06 -8.90 0.93
C VAL A 104 -24.84 -8.02 0.65
N GLY A 105 -25.07 -6.80 0.18
CA GLY A 105 -24.01 -5.81 -0.07
C GLY A 105 -23.85 -4.87 1.12
N ILE A 106 -22.62 -4.59 1.56
CA ILE A 106 -22.38 -3.73 2.73
C ILE A 106 -21.39 -2.63 2.37
N THR A 107 -21.79 -1.37 2.55
CA THR A 107 -20.89 -0.21 2.52
C THR A 107 -21.09 0.69 3.74
N GLY A 108 -20.28 1.74 3.85
CA GLY A 108 -20.28 2.65 4.98
C GLY A 108 -18.93 3.29 5.23
N SER A 109 -18.89 4.36 6.02
CA SER A 109 -17.61 5.00 6.40
C SER A 109 -16.86 4.13 7.41
N SER A 110 -17.58 3.55 8.39
CA SER A 110 -17.07 2.67 9.45
C SER A 110 -18.01 1.48 9.68
N GLY A 111 -17.54 0.39 10.30
CA GLY A 111 -18.40 -0.72 10.74
C GLY A 111 -18.73 -1.78 9.67
N LYS A 112 -18.26 -1.63 8.44
CA LYS A 112 -18.49 -2.58 7.33
C LYS A 112 -18.11 -4.02 7.69
N THR A 113 -16.87 -4.23 8.14
CA THR A 113 -16.37 -5.57 8.47
C THR A 113 -17.11 -6.19 9.66
N SER A 114 -17.39 -5.41 10.71
CA SER A 114 -18.17 -5.88 11.87
C SER A 114 -19.57 -6.34 11.43
N THR A 115 -20.25 -5.51 10.62
CA THR A 115 -21.57 -5.81 10.07
C THR A 115 -21.53 -7.04 9.18
N LYS A 116 -20.46 -7.21 8.37
CA LYS A 116 -20.25 -8.40 7.53
C LYS A 116 -20.12 -9.69 8.36
N GLU A 117 -19.34 -9.68 9.44
CA GLU A 117 -19.19 -10.87 10.30
C GLU A 117 -20.50 -11.20 11.03
N MET A 118 -21.18 -10.20 11.57
CA MET A 118 -22.49 -10.35 12.21
C MET A 118 -23.52 -10.90 11.21
N MET A 119 -23.60 -10.33 10.00
CA MET A 119 -24.51 -10.80 8.95
C MET A 119 -24.19 -12.24 8.54
N ALA A 120 -22.90 -12.58 8.38
CA ALA A 120 -22.49 -13.93 8.03
C ALA A 120 -22.86 -14.93 9.14
N ALA A 121 -22.72 -14.58 10.41
CA ALA A 121 -23.15 -15.41 11.53
C ALA A 121 -24.67 -15.65 11.52
N VAL A 122 -25.46 -14.60 11.30
CA VAL A 122 -26.92 -14.70 11.18
C VAL A 122 -27.33 -15.55 9.97
N LEU A 123 -26.77 -15.32 8.78
CA LEU A 123 -27.14 -16.10 7.58
C LEU A 123 -26.75 -17.57 7.67
N ARG A 124 -25.70 -17.91 8.43
CA ARG A 124 -25.27 -19.30 8.65
C ARG A 124 -26.32 -20.14 9.38
N THR A 125 -27.26 -19.53 10.10
CA THR A 125 -28.38 -20.28 10.69
C THR A 125 -29.36 -20.78 9.63
N ALA A 126 -29.41 -20.13 8.47
CA ALA A 126 -30.34 -20.43 7.38
C ALA A 126 -29.71 -21.19 6.20
N GLY A 127 -28.38 -21.22 6.09
CA GLY A 127 -27.69 -22.00 5.06
C GLY A 127 -26.21 -21.66 4.90
N PRO A 128 -25.48 -22.31 3.97
CA PRO A 128 -24.06 -22.04 3.75
C PRO A 128 -23.84 -20.62 3.21
N VAL A 129 -22.77 -19.97 3.67
CA VAL A 129 -22.50 -18.54 3.42
C VAL A 129 -21.08 -18.32 2.94
N LEU A 130 -20.94 -17.62 1.81
CA LEU A 130 -19.69 -16.97 1.41
C LEU A 130 -19.62 -15.57 2.00
N ALA A 131 -18.47 -15.14 2.51
CA ALA A 131 -18.27 -13.77 2.98
C ALA A 131 -16.94 -13.20 2.47
N THR A 132 -16.88 -11.88 2.28
CA THR A 132 -15.63 -11.19 1.91
C THR A 132 -14.49 -11.53 2.86
N GLU A 133 -13.34 -11.93 2.31
CA GLU A 133 -12.13 -12.20 3.07
C GLU A 133 -11.21 -10.99 3.21
N GLY A 134 -10.72 -10.76 4.43
CA GLY A 134 -9.79 -9.67 4.71
C GLY A 134 -10.34 -8.30 4.26
N ASN A 135 -9.58 -7.61 3.41
CA ASN A 135 -9.90 -6.28 2.87
C ASN A 135 -10.15 -6.30 1.36
N THR A 136 -10.60 -7.42 0.80
CA THR A 136 -10.86 -7.59 -0.64
C THR A 136 -12.22 -6.97 -1.04
N ASN A 137 -12.37 -5.67 -0.82
CA ASN A 137 -13.63 -4.92 -0.94
C ASN A 137 -13.63 -3.87 -2.07
N ASN A 138 -12.65 -3.91 -2.97
CA ASN A 138 -12.48 -2.94 -4.07
C ASN A 138 -12.85 -3.55 -5.45
N HIS A 139 -12.54 -2.82 -6.53
CA HIS A 139 -12.81 -3.21 -7.93
C HIS A 139 -12.28 -4.57 -8.37
N VAL A 140 -11.26 -5.10 -7.69
CA VAL A 140 -10.69 -6.42 -7.96
C VAL A 140 -11.14 -7.43 -6.91
N GLY A 141 -11.16 -7.00 -5.64
CA GLY A 141 -11.48 -7.86 -4.50
C GLY A 141 -12.93 -8.36 -4.48
N VAL A 142 -13.92 -7.52 -4.81
CA VAL A 142 -15.32 -7.98 -4.83
C VAL A 142 -15.54 -9.06 -5.91
N PRO A 143 -15.13 -8.85 -7.18
CA PRO A 143 -15.16 -9.92 -8.17
C PRO A 143 -14.39 -11.18 -7.74
N GLN A 144 -13.23 -11.02 -7.10
CA GLN A 144 -12.44 -12.14 -6.60
C GLN A 144 -13.22 -12.98 -5.57
N ASN A 145 -13.94 -12.35 -4.65
CA ASN A 145 -14.78 -13.09 -3.69
C ASN A 145 -15.93 -13.81 -4.38
N VAL A 146 -16.59 -13.15 -5.34
CA VAL A 146 -17.70 -13.74 -6.09
C VAL A 146 -17.23 -14.95 -6.92
N LEU A 147 -16.03 -14.90 -7.49
CA LEU A 147 -15.44 -15.99 -8.26
C LEU A 147 -15.06 -17.23 -7.42
N ARG A 148 -15.18 -17.16 -6.09
CA ARG A 148 -14.97 -18.30 -5.18
C ARG A 148 -16.22 -19.13 -4.94
N LEU A 149 -17.40 -18.64 -5.32
CA LEU A 149 -18.65 -19.39 -5.18
C LEU A 149 -18.52 -20.77 -5.83
N GLN A 150 -18.95 -21.81 -5.12
CA GLN A 150 -18.98 -23.18 -5.66
C GLN A 150 -20.40 -23.60 -6.06
N GLY A 151 -21.42 -22.86 -5.62
CA GLY A 151 -22.83 -23.11 -5.94
C GLY A 151 -23.56 -23.94 -4.87
N ASP A 152 -22.90 -24.29 -3.77
CA ASP A 152 -23.51 -24.83 -2.56
C ASP A 152 -23.91 -23.72 -1.57
N GLU A 153 -23.41 -22.50 -1.76
CA GLU A 153 -23.73 -21.36 -0.91
C GLU A 153 -25.15 -20.83 -1.17
N ALA A 154 -25.94 -20.75 -0.10
CA ALA A 154 -27.27 -20.12 -0.13
C ALA A 154 -27.16 -18.59 -0.13
N PHE A 155 -26.13 -18.06 0.54
CA PHE A 155 -25.92 -16.62 0.70
C PHE A 155 -24.49 -16.17 0.42
N ALA A 156 -24.34 -14.90 0.02
CA ALA A 156 -23.05 -14.22 -0.01
C ALA A 156 -23.11 -12.84 0.65
N VAL A 157 -22.18 -12.54 1.57
CA VAL A 157 -22.05 -11.24 2.24
C VAL A 157 -20.82 -10.50 1.70
N LEU A 158 -21.05 -9.44 0.94
CA LEU A 158 -20.02 -8.75 0.17
C LEU A 158 -19.78 -7.33 0.70
N GLU A 159 -18.57 -7.08 1.23
CA GLU A 159 -18.12 -5.76 1.65
C GLU A 159 -17.68 -4.92 0.43
N MET A 160 -18.13 -3.67 0.36
CA MET A 160 -17.83 -2.72 -0.72
C MET A 160 -17.21 -1.43 -0.15
N GLY A 161 -15.91 -1.29 -0.40
CA GLY A 161 -15.11 -0.12 -0.08
C GLY A 161 -15.05 0.87 -1.25
N THR A 162 -14.73 2.12 -0.92
CA THR A 162 -14.49 3.19 -1.89
C THR A 162 -13.48 4.14 -1.32
N SER A 163 -12.63 4.68 -2.18
CA SER A 163 -11.73 5.78 -1.90
C SER A 163 -12.00 6.97 -2.82
N GLY A 164 -12.98 6.89 -3.74
CA GLY A 164 -13.29 7.94 -4.71
C GLY A 164 -14.64 7.76 -5.41
N PRO A 165 -15.04 8.73 -6.23
CA PRO A 165 -16.34 8.70 -6.88
C PRO A 165 -16.43 7.64 -7.99
N GLY A 166 -17.59 6.99 -8.11
CA GLY A 166 -17.88 5.98 -9.13
C GLY A 166 -17.34 4.59 -8.81
N GLU A 167 -16.92 4.34 -7.57
CA GLU A 167 -16.28 3.09 -7.19
C GLU A 167 -17.29 2.04 -6.69
N ILE A 168 -18.30 2.43 -5.91
CA ILE A 168 -19.31 1.52 -5.32
C ILE A 168 -20.28 0.97 -6.34
N GLU A 169 -20.75 1.78 -7.30
CA GLU A 169 -21.75 1.36 -8.29
C GLU A 169 -21.34 0.08 -9.05
N PRO A 170 -20.13 -0.01 -9.65
CA PRO A 170 -19.67 -1.24 -10.29
C PRO A 170 -19.67 -2.45 -9.35
N LEU A 171 -19.24 -2.28 -8.09
CA LEU A 171 -19.22 -3.37 -7.11
C LEU A 171 -20.63 -3.86 -6.79
N SER A 172 -21.57 -2.93 -6.64
CA SER A 172 -22.97 -3.26 -6.40
C SER A 172 -23.57 -4.02 -7.58
N ARG A 173 -23.30 -3.61 -8.83
CA ARG A 173 -23.76 -4.33 -10.03
C ARG A 173 -23.19 -5.76 -10.12
N VAL A 174 -21.92 -5.95 -9.74
CA VAL A 174 -21.30 -7.28 -9.65
C VAL A 174 -21.89 -8.13 -8.54
N ALA A 175 -22.30 -7.54 -7.42
CA ALA A 175 -22.91 -8.26 -6.31
C ALA A 175 -24.41 -8.54 -6.51
N ALA A 176 -25.13 -7.66 -7.22
CA ALA A 176 -26.58 -7.62 -7.34
C ALA A 176 -27.33 -7.93 -6.02
N PRO A 177 -27.17 -7.10 -4.97
CA PRO A 177 -27.71 -7.39 -3.64
C PRO A 177 -29.24 -7.55 -3.65
N ALA A 178 -29.72 -8.59 -2.95
CA ALA A 178 -31.11 -8.67 -2.51
C ALA A 178 -31.37 -7.68 -1.36
N VAL A 179 -30.35 -7.44 -0.53
CA VAL A 179 -30.35 -6.39 0.50
C VAL A 179 -29.02 -5.65 0.48
N ALA A 180 -29.07 -4.32 0.51
CA ALA A 180 -27.88 -3.48 0.63
C ALA A 180 -27.90 -2.70 1.94
N ILE A 181 -26.77 -2.65 2.65
CA ILE A 181 -26.61 -1.97 3.93
C ILE A 181 -25.64 -0.80 3.75
N ILE A 182 -26.06 0.39 4.17
CA ILE A 182 -25.17 1.52 4.45
C ILE A 182 -25.03 1.60 5.97
N THR A 183 -23.87 1.28 6.53
CA THR A 183 -23.69 1.26 8.00
C THR A 183 -23.66 2.65 8.62
N ASN A 184 -23.11 3.64 7.91
CA ASN A 184 -23.10 5.07 8.25
C ASN A 184 -22.53 5.91 7.10
N ILE A 185 -22.78 7.21 7.17
CA ILE A 185 -22.17 8.24 6.34
C ILE A 185 -21.40 9.18 7.28
N GLY A 186 -20.08 9.26 7.07
CA GLY A 186 -19.17 10.01 7.93
C GLY A 186 -17.95 10.52 7.16
N PRO A 187 -17.15 11.44 7.74
CA PRO A 187 -16.02 12.08 7.08
C PRO A 187 -14.86 11.10 6.83
N VAL A 188 -14.83 10.51 5.62
CA VAL A 188 -13.77 9.61 5.13
C VAL A 188 -13.47 9.94 3.68
N HIS A 189 -12.22 9.75 3.24
CA HIS A 189 -11.79 9.94 1.84
C HIS A 189 -12.20 11.31 1.28
N LEU A 190 -12.26 12.34 2.13
CA LEU A 190 -12.74 13.68 1.76
C LEU A 190 -11.83 14.34 0.73
N GLU A 191 -10.55 13.97 0.67
CA GLU A 191 -9.64 14.42 -0.39
C GLU A 191 -10.14 14.10 -1.80
N ARG A 192 -10.73 12.91 -1.99
CA ARG A 192 -11.21 12.44 -3.30
C ARG A 192 -12.71 12.61 -3.49
N LEU A 193 -13.49 12.49 -2.41
CA LEU A 193 -14.95 12.61 -2.43
C LEU A 193 -15.45 14.05 -2.18
N GLY A 194 -14.56 14.95 -1.77
CA GLY A 194 -14.78 16.39 -1.63
C GLY A 194 -15.55 16.81 -0.38
N SER A 195 -16.54 16.05 0.08
CA SER A 195 -17.36 16.39 1.26
C SER A 195 -18.11 15.17 1.79
N VAL A 196 -18.68 15.27 3.01
CA VAL A 196 -19.60 14.25 3.56
C VAL A 196 -20.82 14.04 2.64
N ALA A 197 -21.31 15.07 1.96
CA ALA A 197 -22.35 14.93 0.95
C ALA A 197 -21.88 14.13 -0.29
N GLY A 198 -20.61 14.28 -0.68
CA GLY A 198 -19.98 13.45 -1.71
C GLY A 198 -19.83 12.00 -1.26
N VAL A 199 -19.49 11.76 0.02
CA VAL A 199 -19.47 10.43 0.63
C VAL A 199 -20.87 9.80 0.59
N ALA A 200 -21.91 10.56 0.94
CA ALA A 200 -23.30 10.09 0.86
C ALA A 200 -23.69 9.71 -0.57
N LYS A 201 -23.37 10.57 -1.55
CA LYS A 201 -23.63 10.32 -2.98
C LYS A 201 -22.98 9.03 -3.45
N GLU A 202 -21.70 8.84 -3.14
CA GLU A 202 -20.96 7.65 -3.51
C GLU A 202 -21.54 6.38 -2.87
N LYS A 203 -21.79 6.39 -1.56
CA LYS A 203 -22.32 5.23 -0.85
C LYS A 203 -23.74 4.87 -1.26
N ALA A 204 -24.58 5.87 -1.57
CA ALA A 204 -25.94 5.64 -2.05
C ALA A 204 -25.97 4.86 -3.38
N THR A 205 -24.89 4.92 -4.18
CA THR A 205 -24.81 4.13 -5.42
C THR A 205 -24.75 2.62 -5.19
N ILE A 206 -24.63 2.15 -3.93
CA ILE A 206 -24.84 0.72 -3.60
C ILE A 206 -26.25 0.25 -4.01
N ALA A 207 -27.21 1.15 -4.15
CA ALA A 207 -28.55 0.85 -4.64
C ALA A 207 -28.63 0.56 -6.15
N ALA A 208 -27.56 0.83 -6.91
CA ALA A 208 -27.54 0.67 -8.37
C ALA A 208 -27.65 -0.79 -8.82
N GLY A 209 -27.06 -1.72 -8.07
CA GLY A 209 -27.19 -3.16 -8.28
C GLY A 209 -28.29 -3.82 -7.44
N LEU A 210 -28.97 -3.08 -6.55
CA LEU A 210 -30.02 -3.65 -5.71
C LEU A 210 -31.16 -4.21 -6.58
N GLU A 211 -31.56 -5.44 -6.27
CA GLU A 211 -32.68 -6.12 -6.92
C GLU A 211 -33.97 -5.28 -6.86
N GLU A 212 -34.90 -5.52 -7.78
CA GLU A 212 -36.11 -4.70 -7.92
C GLU A 212 -36.94 -4.63 -6.63
N ASN A 213 -37.10 -5.78 -5.95
CA ASN A 213 -37.80 -5.89 -4.67
C ASN A 213 -36.87 -5.86 -3.45
N GLY A 214 -35.60 -5.49 -3.66
CA GLY A 214 -34.60 -5.46 -2.60
C GLY A 214 -34.78 -4.31 -1.62
N ALA A 215 -34.23 -4.48 -0.42
CA ALA A 215 -34.27 -3.46 0.63
C ALA A 215 -32.93 -2.72 0.75
N LEU A 216 -33.00 -1.40 0.90
CA LEU A 216 -31.86 -0.56 1.23
C LEU A 216 -31.91 -0.22 2.73
N VAL A 217 -31.06 -0.86 3.50
CA VAL A 217 -30.93 -0.68 4.95
C VAL A 217 -30.02 0.51 5.24
N VAL A 218 -30.52 1.51 5.98
CA VAL A 218 -29.80 2.76 6.26
C VAL A 218 -29.99 3.22 7.71
N PRO A 219 -29.06 4.01 8.28
CA PRO A 219 -29.29 4.58 9.60
C PRO A 219 -30.50 5.51 9.56
N TYR A 220 -31.29 5.55 10.63
CA TYR A 220 -32.48 6.40 10.72
C TYR A 220 -32.15 7.88 10.48
N ALA A 221 -31.03 8.36 11.01
CA ALA A 221 -30.53 9.72 10.79
C ALA A 221 -30.28 10.05 9.31
N GLU A 222 -29.96 9.05 8.49
CA GLU A 222 -29.67 9.21 7.06
C GLU A 222 -30.88 8.93 6.15
N ALA A 223 -32.02 8.52 6.71
CA ALA A 223 -33.22 8.20 5.93
C ALA A 223 -33.73 9.38 5.08
N LYS A 224 -33.41 10.62 5.50
CA LYS A 224 -33.75 11.86 4.78
C LYS A 224 -32.62 12.41 3.91
N ASN A 225 -31.49 11.69 3.81
CA ASN A 225 -30.36 12.13 3.01
C ASN A 225 -30.77 12.18 1.52
N PRO A 226 -30.62 13.34 0.82
CA PRO A 226 -31.06 13.48 -0.56
C PRO A 226 -30.46 12.45 -1.52
N ALA A 227 -29.20 12.04 -1.29
CA ALA A 227 -28.54 11.03 -2.12
C ALA A 227 -29.17 9.64 -2.00
N ILE A 228 -29.61 9.29 -0.79
CA ILE A 228 -30.30 8.02 -0.50
C ILE A 228 -31.73 8.06 -1.07
N LEU A 229 -32.47 9.13 -0.81
CA LEU A 229 -33.84 9.29 -1.33
C LEU A 229 -33.89 9.27 -2.86
N ALA A 230 -32.89 9.85 -3.52
CA ALA A 230 -32.78 9.86 -4.98
C ALA A 230 -32.66 8.46 -5.61
N GLN A 231 -32.31 7.42 -4.83
CA GLN A 231 -32.25 6.05 -5.33
C GLN A 231 -33.65 5.44 -5.56
N GLY A 232 -34.71 6.02 -4.94
CA GLY A 232 -36.09 5.55 -5.13
C GLY A 232 -36.34 4.11 -4.69
N ARG A 233 -35.56 3.59 -3.73
CA ARG A 233 -35.66 2.21 -3.23
C ARG A 233 -36.45 2.13 -1.92
N ARG A 234 -36.95 0.93 -1.61
CA ARG A 234 -37.54 0.62 -0.30
C ARG A 234 -36.46 0.80 0.78
N LEU A 235 -36.69 1.71 1.71
CA LEU A 235 -35.80 1.92 2.85
C LEU A 235 -36.25 1.09 4.04
N VAL A 236 -35.28 0.55 4.79
CA VAL A 236 -35.47 0.00 6.13
C VAL A 236 -34.44 0.68 7.03
N THR A 237 -34.91 1.27 8.12
CA THR A 237 -34.10 2.13 8.98
C THR A 237 -33.69 1.43 10.26
N PHE A 238 -32.48 1.72 10.74
CA PHE A 238 -32.00 1.21 12.02
C PHE A 238 -31.36 2.34 12.85
N GLY A 239 -31.37 2.19 14.18
CA GLY A 239 -30.74 3.18 15.06
C GLY A 239 -31.17 3.05 16.51
N THR A 240 -30.93 4.10 17.29
CA THR A 240 -31.42 4.21 18.68
C THR A 240 -32.68 5.08 18.77
N GLU A 241 -33.04 5.74 17.67
CA GLU A 241 -34.15 6.66 17.57
C GLU A 241 -35.50 5.93 17.63
N ALA A 242 -36.48 6.56 18.27
CA ALA A 242 -37.79 5.96 18.48
C ALA A 242 -38.54 5.60 17.18
N GLY A 243 -38.23 6.29 16.07
CA GLY A 243 -38.84 6.08 14.75
C GLY A 243 -38.07 5.16 13.81
N ALA A 244 -36.95 4.57 14.25
CA ALA A 244 -36.25 3.56 13.45
C ALA A 244 -37.07 2.28 13.37
N ASP A 245 -37.08 1.63 12.20
CA ASP A 245 -37.78 0.35 12.01
C ASP A 245 -37.17 -0.74 12.91
N ILE A 246 -35.83 -0.76 13.02
CA ILE A 246 -35.09 -1.58 13.97
C ILE A 246 -34.41 -0.70 15.00
N ARG A 247 -34.82 -0.81 16.26
CA ARG A 247 -34.34 0.05 17.34
C ARG A 247 -33.46 -0.70 18.33
N VAL A 248 -32.32 -0.12 18.66
CA VAL A 248 -31.49 -0.50 19.81
C VAL A 248 -31.96 0.26 21.05
N GLN A 249 -32.23 -0.44 22.14
CA GLN A 249 -32.56 0.15 23.43
C GLN A 249 -31.93 -0.62 24.60
N ALA A 250 -32.04 -0.06 25.81
CA ALA A 250 -31.56 -0.68 27.05
C ALA A 250 -30.09 -1.18 26.97
N TYR A 251 -29.22 -0.40 26.33
CA TYR A 251 -27.81 -0.77 26.20
C TYR A 251 -27.09 -0.64 27.54
N GLU A 252 -26.51 -1.73 28.00
CA GLU A 252 -25.70 -1.85 29.21
C GLU A 252 -24.29 -2.31 28.80
N GLU A 253 -23.28 -1.51 29.17
CA GLU A 253 -21.87 -1.85 28.93
C GLU A 253 -21.42 -2.94 29.91
N GLY A 254 -20.59 -3.87 29.45
CA GLY A 254 -19.98 -4.89 30.30
C GLY A 254 -19.26 -5.97 29.50
N PRO A 255 -18.70 -6.97 30.18
CA PRO A 255 -18.59 -8.32 29.67
C PRO A 255 -19.63 -9.22 30.37
N PRO A 256 -20.68 -9.71 29.68
CA PRO A 256 -21.09 -9.32 28.33
C PRO A 256 -21.82 -7.96 28.32
N ALA A 257 -21.70 -7.22 27.22
CA ALA A 257 -22.58 -6.09 26.95
C ALA A 257 -23.98 -6.62 26.59
N ARG A 258 -25.02 -5.91 27.04
CA ARG A 258 -26.43 -6.32 26.87
C ARG A 258 -27.24 -5.21 26.23
N PHE A 259 -28.17 -5.55 25.35
CA PHE A 259 -29.09 -4.60 24.72
C PHE A 259 -30.30 -5.31 24.14
N GLU A 260 -31.32 -4.53 23.82
CA GLU A 260 -32.54 -5.00 23.17
C GLU A 260 -32.63 -4.49 21.74
N LEU A 261 -33.08 -5.37 20.84
CA LEU A 261 -33.41 -5.08 19.45
C LEU A 261 -34.93 -5.19 19.30
N VAL A 262 -35.56 -4.06 18.93
CA VAL A 262 -37.01 -3.96 18.75
C VAL A 262 -37.34 -3.81 17.28
N ALA A 263 -38.24 -4.65 16.78
CA ALA A 263 -38.75 -4.61 15.41
C ALA A 263 -40.23 -4.97 15.41
N ASP A 264 -41.09 -4.18 14.76
CA ASP A 264 -42.53 -4.42 14.63
C ASP A 264 -43.27 -4.75 15.96
N GLY A 265 -42.80 -4.19 17.09
CA GLY A 265 -43.36 -4.41 18.42
C GLY A 265 -42.86 -5.68 19.12
N GLU A 266 -42.08 -6.52 18.45
CA GLU A 266 -41.33 -7.62 19.06
C GLU A 266 -39.99 -7.12 19.60
N CYS A 267 -39.47 -7.83 20.60
CA CYS A 267 -38.20 -7.49 21.25
C CYS A 267 -37.35 -8.76 21.41
N ALA A 268 -36.08 -8.67 21.04
CA ALA A 268 -35.08 -9.70 21.30
C ALA A 268 -33.90 -9.11 22.07
N THR A 269 -33.45 -9.83 23.10
CA THR A 269 -32.29 -9.43 23.90
C THR A 269 -31.02 -10.06 23.34
N VAL A 270 -29.97 -9.27 23.17
CA VAL A 270 -28.63 -9.75 22.81
C VAL A 270 -27.69 -9.52 23.99
N ALA A 271 -26.86 -10.52 24.25
CA ALA A 271 -25.74 -10.45 25.18
C ALA A 271 -24.49 -11.00 24.47
N TRP A 272 -23.43 -10.20 24.38
CA TRP A 272 -22.21 -10.58 23.65
C TRP A 272 -20.95 -10.00 24.29
N ASN A 273 -19.77 -10.42 23.80
CA ASN A 273 -18.48 -9.94 24.29
C ASN A 273 -17.87 -8.80 23.44
N LEU A 274 -18.67 -8.16 22.59
CA LEU A 274 -18.22 -7.02 21.80
C LEU A 274 -18.44 -5.71 22.57
N ALA A 275 -17.44 -4.82 22.52
CA ALA A 275 -17.47 -3.54 23.21
C ALA A 275 -18.03 -2.39 22.35
N GLY A 276 -18.79 -1.51 23.00
CA GLY A 276 -19.22 -0.23 22.47
C GLY A 276 -20.60 -0.21 21.80
N PRO A 277 -21.39 0.87 22.02
CA PRO A 277 -22.77 0.97 21.55
C PRO A 277 -22.91 1.03 20.02
N HIS A 278 -21.85 1.45 19.33
CA HIS A 278 -21.81 1.45 17.87
C HIS A 278 -21.90 0.04 17.26
N GLN A 279 -21.45 -1.00 17.99
CA GLN A 279 -21.62 -2.38 17.57
C GLN A 279 -23.08 -2.81 17.67
N ALA A 280 -23.81 -2.39 18.71
CA ALA A 280 -25.24 -2.66 18.81
C ALA A 280 -26.03 -2.02 17.65
N CYS A 281 -25.62 -0.83 17.17
CA CYS A 281 -26.18 -0.25 15.95
C CYS A 281 -25.85 -1.08 14.69
N ASN A 282 -24.64 -1.64 14.57
CA ASN A 282 -24.32 -2.57 13.48
C ASN A 282 -25.20 -3.83 13.54
N ALA A 283 -25.48 -4.34 14.76
CA ALA A 283 -26.42 -5.46 14.96
C ALA A 283 -27.84 -5.09 14.50
N ALA A 284 -28.34 -3.89 14.81
CA ALA A 284 -29.64 -3.45 14.30
C ALA A 284 -29.69 -3.37 12.76
N ALA A 285 -28.60 -2.96 12.10
CA ALA A 285 -28.50 -3.01 10.64
C ALA A 285 -28.56 -4.46 10.10
N VAL A 286 -27.94 -5.40 10.80
CA VAL A 286 -27.96 -6.83 10.45
C VAL A 286 -29.35 -7.42 10.62
N ILE A 287 -30.05 -7.09 11.71
CA ILE A 287 -31.44 -7.53 11.93
C ILE A 287 -32.36 -6.93 10.86
N ALA A 288 -32.22 -5.65 10.51
CA ALA A 288 -32.97 -5.04 9.42
C ALA A 288 -32.81 -5.82 8.10
N ALA A 289 -31.57 -6.24 7.81
CA ALA A 289 -31.28 -7.04 6.63
C ALA A 289 -31.82 -8.48 6.73
N ALA A 290 -31.68 -9.12 7.88
CA ALA A 290 -32.17 -10.48 8.13
C ALA A 290 -33.69 -10.58 7.99
N LEU A 291 -34.44 -9.66 8.62
CA LEU A 291 -35.90 -9.58 8.50
C LEU A 291 -36.33 -9.29 7.05
N SER A 292 -35.58 -8.45 6.33
CA SER A 292 -35.82 -8.19 4.90
C SER A 292 -35.63 -9.44 4.02
N LEU A 293 -34.82 -10.40 4.47
CA LEU A 293 -34.63 -11.70 3.83
C LEU A 293 -35.63 -12.77 4.32
N GLY A 294 -36.50 -12.43 5.27
CA GLY A 294 -37.51 -13.30 5.85
C GLY A 294 -37.02 -14.21 6.97
N LEU A 295 -35.91 -13.87 7.63
CA LEU A 295 -35.43 -14.57 8.82
C LEU A 295 -36.17 -14.12 10.08
N ASP A 296 -36.18 -14.98 11.10
CA ASP A 296 -36.82 -14.70 12.39
C ASP A 296 -35.98 -13.77 13.27
N LEU A 297 -36.63 -12.86 14.01
CA LEU A 297 -35.97 -11.89 14.88
C LEU A 297 -35.20 -12.56 16.02
N GLN A 298 -35.81 -13.53 16.70
CA GLN A 298 -35.23 -14.17 17.88
C GLN A 298 -34.04 -15.06 17.49
N GLU A 299 -34.18 -15.84 16.42
CA GLU A 299 -33.09 -16.66 15.88
C GLU A 299 -31.92 -15.80 15.40
N SER A 300 -32.21 -14.70 14.69
CA SER A 300 -31.19 -13.77 14.23
C SER A 300 -30.47 -13.09 15.39
N ALA A 301 -31.20 -12.64 16.42
CA ALA A 301 -30.60 -12.04 17.61
C ALA A 301 -29.73 -13.05 18.39
N ALA A 302 -30.20 -14.29 18.54
CA ALA A 302 -29.44 -15.34 19.21
C ALA A 302 -28.11 -15.64 18.50
N ALA A 303 -28.09 -15.63 17.17
CA ALA A 303 -26.88 -15.85 16.38
C ALA A 303 -25.80 -14.77 16.58
N LEU A 304 -26.16 -13.58 17.07
CA LEU A 304 -25.21 -12.49 17.33
C LEU A 304 -24.38 -12.69 18.60
N ALA A 305 -24.85 -13.51 19.55
CA ALA A 305 -24.22 -13.64 20.88
C ALA A 305 -22.76 -14.11 20.82
N GLU A 306 -22.44 -15.00 19.89
CA GLU A 306 -21.12 -15.64 19.75
C GLU A 306 -20.26 -15.02 18.63
N VAL A 307 -20.68 -13.88 18.05
CA VAL A 307 -19.96 -13.24 16.95
C VAL A 307 -18.58 -12.76 17.42
N GLN A 308 -17.56 -13.14 16.65
CA GLN A 308 -16.21 -12.65 16.79
C GLN A 308 -15.88 -11.68 15.65
N ILE A 309 -15.24 -10.56 15.98
CA ILE A 309 -14.80 -9.58 14.98
C ILE A 309 -13.28 -9.71 14.77
N PRO A 310 -12.79 -9.74 13.52
CA PRO A 310 -11.38 -9.90 13.22
C PRO A 310 -10.55 -8.69 13.70
N GLY A 311 -9.31 -8.99 14.07
CA GLY A 311 -8.39 -8.16 14.87
C GLY A 311 -8.26 -6.67 14.54
N MET A 312 -7.64 -5.95 15.49
CA MET A 312 -7.50 -4.47 15.50
C MET A 312 -8.85 -3.71 15.48
N ARG A 313 -9.93 -4.33 15.95
CA ARG A 313 -11.27 -3.72 16.08
C ARG A 313 -11.75 -3.90 17.51
N MET A 314 -11.32 -3.00 18.40
CA MET A 314 -11.52 -3.12 19.85
C MET A 314 -10.98 -4.44 20.43
N GLN A 315 -9.87 -4.96 19.87
CA GLN A 315 -9.28 -6.21 20.32
C GLN A 315 -8.52 -5.99 21.62
N GLU A 316 -8.94 -6.65 22.70
CA GLU A 316 -8.28 -6.58 24.00
C GLU A 316 -7.19 -7.66 24.14
N THR A 317 -6.00 -7.29 24.58
CA THR A 317 -4.95 -8.20 25.02
C THR A 317 -4.37 -7.72 26.35
N VAL A 318 -3.87 -8.62 27.18
CA VAL A 318 -3.22 -8.27 28.45
C VAL A 318 -1.75 -8.64 28.38
N VAL A 319 -0.86 -7.68 28.63
CA VAL A 319 0.59 -7.91 28.67
C VAL A 319 1.19 -7.25 29.89
N ALA A 320 1.85 -8.04 30.74
CA ALA A 320 2.49 -7.56 31.97
C ALA A 320 1.56 -6.71 32.86
N GLY A 321 0.29 -7.13 32.99
CA GLY A 321 -0.73 -6.44 33.80
C GLY A 321 -1.34 -5.19 33.14
N VAL A 322 -0.86 -4.79 31.97
CA VAL A 322 -1.43 -3.70 31.16
C VAL A 322 -2.46 -4.26 30.20
N ARG A 323 -3.64 -3.66 30.14
CA ARG A 323 -4.67 -3.99 29.15
C ARG A 323 -4.45 -3.14 27.90
N TRP A 324 -4.36 -3.79 26.74
CA TRP A 324 -4.17 -3.16 25.44
C TRP A 324 -5.43 -3.33 24.62
N LEU A 325 -6.08 -2.22 24.29
CA LEU A 325 -7.24 -2.19 23.41
C LEU A 325 -6.78 -1.72 22.01
N ASN A 326 -6.58 -2.70 21.13
CA ASN A 326 -6.14 -2.47 19.77
C ASN A 326 -7.34 -2.21 18.85
N ASP A 327 -7.58 -0.94 18.51
CA ASP A 327 -8.55 -0.47 17.52
C ASP A 327 -7.86 0.25 16.35
N ALA A 328 -6.63 -0.17 16.03
CA ALA A 328 -5.75 0.47 15.07
C ALA A 328 -5.97 0.00 13.62
N TYR A 329 -7.15 -0.57 13.28
CA TYR A 329 -7.37 -1.00 11.90
C TYR A 329 -7.43 0.17 10.93
N ASN A 330 -8.21 1.19 11.29
CA ASN A 330 -8.32 2.45 10.59
C ASN A 330 -8.91 3.51 11.53
N ALA A 331 -8.86 4.77 11.12
CA ALA A 331 -9.45 5.86 11.88
C ALA A 331 -10.08 6.91 10.97
N ASN A 332 -11.12 7.52 11.51
CA ASN A 332 -11.81 8.70 11.03
C ASN A 332 -12.50 9.37 12.24
N PRO A 333 -12.96 10.62 12.11
CA PRO A 333 -13.52 11.39 13.23
C PRO A 333 -14.63 10.66 13.99
N ASP A 334 -15.57 10.02 13.28
CA ASP A 334 -16.70 9.33 13.90
C ASP A 334 -16.27 8.08 14.67
N SER A 335 -15.38 7.28 14.09
CA SER A 335 -14.85 6.08 14.75
C SER A 335 -13.98 6.43 15.96
N MET A 336 -13.20 7.52 15.90
CA MET A 336 -12.45 8.05 17.04
C MET A 336 -13.39 8.49 18.16
N THR A 337 -14.45 9.22 17.81
CA THR A 337 -15.50 9.65 18.76
C THR A 337 -16.19 8.46 19.41
N ALA A 338 -16.53 7.43 18.64
CA ALA A 338 -17.16 6.21 19.15
C ALA A 338 -16.25 5.45 20.13
N LEU A 339 -14.95 5.34 19.81
CA LEU A 339 -13.96 4.78 20.72
C LEU A 339 -13.92 5.55 22.04
N LEU A 340 -13.75 6.88 21.98
CA LEU A 340 -13.64 7.75 23.16
C LEU A 340 -14.89 7.70 24.05
N ARG A 341 -16.07 7.53 23.45
CA ARG A 341 -17.33 7.35 24.20
C ARG A 341 -17.41 5.99 24.89
N THR A 342 -16.69 4.99 24.41
CA THR A 342 -16.72 3.61 24.94
C THR A 342 -15.70 3.42 26.07
N VAL A 343 -14.47 3.89 25.88
CA VAL A 343 -13.36 3.58 26.79
C VAL A 343 -13.42 4.36 28.10
N ARG A 344 -13.06 3.71 29.21
CA ARG A 344 -12.99 4.31 30.54
C ARG A 344 -11.71 3.88 31.25
N ALA A 345 -11.21 4.73 32.14
CA ALA A 345 -10.08 4.38 32.99
C ALA A 345 -10.44 3.18 33.89
N PRO A 346 -9.58 2.17 34.00
CA PRO A 346 -9.74 1.09 34.98
C PRO A 346 -9.63 1.61 36.41
N SER A 347 -10.28 0.93 37.36
CA SER A 347 -10.14 1.24 38.78
C SER A 347 -8.68 1.13 39.22
N GLY A 348 -8.09 2.25 39.67
CA GLY A 348 -6.70 2.30 40.13
C GLY A 348 -5.64 2.44 39.03
N GLY A 349 -6.04 2.43 37.75
CA GLY A 349 -5.14 2.60 36.60
C GLY A 349 -5.51 3.82 35.76
N ARG A 350 -4.68 4.16 34.78
CA ARG A 350 -4.91 5.30 33.85
C ARG A 350 -5.49 4.82 32.53
N LEU A 351 -6.13 5.74 31.82
CA LEU A 351 -6.53 5.55 30.43
C LEU A 351 -5.46 6.19 29.51
N VAL A 352 -4.63 5.39 28.85
CA VAL A 352 -3.59 5.90 27.96
C VAL A 352 -4.09 5.84 26.51
N LEU A 353 -4.36 7.00 25.91
CA LEU A 353 -4.94 7.12 24.57
C LEU A 353 -3.85 7.41 23.54
N VAL A 354 -3.45 6.38 22.80
CA VAL A 354 -2.49 6.50 21.70
C VAL A 354 -3.26 6.72 20.41
N LEU A 355 -3.37 8.00 20.03
CA LEU A 355 -4.16 8.44 18.88
C LEU A 355 -3.21 8.87 17.76
N GLY A 356 -3.31 8.21 16.60
CA GLY A 356 -2.50 8.52 15.43
C GLY A 356 -3.24 9.31 14.36
N ASP A 357 -2.50 9.82 13.37
CA ASP A 357 -3.05 10.56 12.22
C ASP A 357 -4.28 9.85 11.60
N MET A 358 -5.34 10.63 11.39
CA MET A 358 -6.49 10.30 10.55
C MET A 358 -6.24 10.84 9.14
N LEU A 359 -5.93 9.97 8.19
CA LEU A 359 -5.52 10.35 6.84
C LEU A 359 -6.72 10.60 5.90
N GLU A 360 -6.46 11.25 4.77
CA GLU A 360 -7.40 11.45 3.65
C GLU A 360 -8.61 12.34 3.97
N LEU A 361 -8.48 13.27 4.94
CA LEU A 361 -9.54 14.19 5.37
C LEU A 361 -9.53 15.54 4.64
N GLY A 362 -8.52 15.81 3.81
CA GLY A 362 -8.47 17.01 2.98
C GLY A 362 -8.16 18.29 3.77
N PRO A 363 -8.59 19.47 3.29
CA PRO A 363 -8.20 20.75 3.88
C PRO A 363 -8.61 20.94 5.35
N GLU A 364 -9.66 20.25 5.81
CA GLU A 364 -10.18 20.32 7.18
C GLU A 364 -9.51 19.35 8.15
N GLU A 365 -8.50 18.60 7.68
CA GLU A 365 -7.86 17.52 8.44
C GLU A 365 -7.42 17.95 9.85
N VAL A 366 -6.73 19.08 9.99
CA VAL A 366 -6.28 19.58 11.31
C VAL A 366 -7.46 19.83 12.26
N SER A 367 -8.56 20.40 11.77
CA SER A 367 -9.75 20.67 12.59
C SER A 367 -10.36 19.39 13.15
N TYR A 368 -10.43 18.33 12.34
CA TYR A 368 -10.94 17.03 12.79
C TYR A 368 -10.05 16.42 13.88
N HIS A 369 -8.73 16.52 13.76
CA HIS A 369 -7.80 16.05 14.79
C HIS A 369 -7.97 16.82 16.11
N GLU A 370 -8.12 18.15 16.04
CA GLU A 370 -8.38 18.99 17.22
C GLU A 370 -9.68 18.62 17.92
N GLN A 371 -10.75 18.33 17.17
CA GLN A 371 -12.05 17.92 17.75
C GLN A 371 -11.92 16.60 18.52
N VAL A 372 -11.23 15.61 17.95
CA VAL A 372 -10.97 14.32 18.61
C VAL A 372 -10.14 14.50 19.88
N LEU A 373 -9.08 15.32 19.83
CA LEU A 373 -8.23 15.58 20.99
C LEU A 373 -8.94 16.35 22.10
N LYS A 374 -9.83 17.30 21.76
CA LYS A 374 -10.67 18.01 22.74
C LYS A 374 -11.55 17.02 23.49
N LEU A 375 -12.25 16.13 22.78
CA LEU A 375 -13.07 15.08 23.41
C LEU A 375 -12.21 14.14 24.27
N ALA A 376 -11.03 13.74 23.79
CA ALA A 376 -10.14 12.86 24.53
C ALA A 376 -9.64 13.50 25.85
N LYS A 377 -9.46 14.83 25.87
CA LYS A 377 -9.04 15.59 27.06
C LYS A 377 -10.12 15.70 28.13
N GLU A 378 -11.39 15.52 27.78
CA GLU A 378 -12.51 15.53 28.72
C GLU A 378 -12.64 14.21 29.51
N LEU A 379 -11.93 13.15 29.09
CA LEU A 379 -11.97 11.86 29.77
C LEU A 379 -11.15 11.90 31.09
N PRO A 380 -11.74 11.49 32.23
CA PRO A 380 -11.03 11.41 33.49
C PRO A 380 -9.82 10.46 33.42
N ASP A 381 -8.72 10.85 34.08
CA ASP A 381 -7.49 10.07 34.17
C ASP A 381 -6.88 9.66 32.82
N ALA A 382 -7.20 10.40 31.76
CA ALA A 382 -6.69 10.18 30.42
C ALA A 382 -5.29 10.78 30.23
N VAL A 383 -4.35 9.95 29.78
CA VAL A 383 -3.04 10.35 29.28
C VAL A 383 -3.06 10.30 27.77
N LEU A 384 -2.96 11.46 27.13
CA LEU A 384 -2.97 11.57 25.67
C LEU A 384 -1.56 11.33 25.11
N VAL A 385 -1.47 10.44 24.12
CA VAL A 385 -0.25 10.11 23.38
C VAL A 385 -0.52 10.34 21.88
N PRO A 386 -0.48 11.59 21.40
CA PRO A 386 -0.64 11.91 19.98
C PRO A 386 0.53 11.36 19.16
N VAL A 387 0.27 10.73 18.00
CA VAL A 387 1.31 10.12 17.15
C VAL A 387 1.14 10.51 15.67
N GLY A 388 2.22 10.94 15.02
CA GLY A 388 2.20 11.36 13.63
C GLY A 388 2.11 12.88 13.47
N SER A 389 2.51 13.38 12.29
CA SER A 389 2.68 14.81 12.08
C SER A 389 1.37 15.59 12.21
N ARG A 390 0.27 15.06 11.68
CA ARG A 390 -1.03 15.76 11.62
C ARG A 390 -1.68 15.83 13.00
N MET A 391 -1.63 14.71 13.73
CA MET A 391 -2.10 14.62 15.10
C MET A 391 -1.23 15.44 16.06
N CYS A 392 0.09 15.48 15.85
CA CYS A 392 0.98 16.33 16.64
C CYS A 392 0.73 17.83 16.42
N GLU A 393 0.46 18.26 15.18
CA GLU A 393 0.13 19.64 14.87
C GLU A 393 -1.14 20.09 15.62
N ALA A 394 -2.21 19.27 15.57
CA ALA A 394 -3.42 19.53 16.33
C ALA A 394 -3.21 19.44 17.86
N ALA A 395 -2.31 18.58 18.34
CA ALA A 395 -2.00 18.46 19.76
C ALA A 395 -1.28 19.70 20.31
N GLN A 396 -0.43 20.34 19.50
CA GLN A 396 0.30 21.55 19.89
C GLN A 396 -0.64 22.71 20.20
N SER A 397 -1.74 22.88 19.44
CA SER A 397 -2.73 23.94 19.70
C SER A 397 -3.46 23.76 21.03
N LEU A 398 -3.43 22.54 21.59
CA LEU A 398 -4.04 22.18 22.88
C LEU A 398 -3.04 22.07 24.04
N GLY A 399 -1.76 22.37 23.78
CA GLY A 399 -0.67 22.29 24.75
C GLY A 399 -0.25 20.85 25.11
N ILE A 400 -0.48 19.89 24.21
CA ILE A 400 -0.16 18.47 24.41
C ILE A 400 1.08 18.12 23.59
N ASN A 401 2.06 17.46 24.22
CA ASN A 401 3.25 16.96 23.52
C ASN A 401 2.92 15.67 22.76
N GLY A 402 3.25 15.63 21.47
CA GLY A 402 3.07 14.45 20.62
C GLY A 402 4.38 13.79 20.21
N PHE A 403 4.26 12.65 19.51
CA PHE A 403 5.37 11.85 19.01
C PHE A 403 5.34 11.80 17.48
N ALA A 404 6.47 12.12 16.84
CA ALA A 404 6.52 12.19 15.38
C ALA A 404 6.24 10.85 14.67
N ASP A 405 6.59 9.72 15.30
CA ASP A 405 6.44 8.38 14.74
C ASP A 405 6.23 7.31 15.82
N ILE A 406 5.93 6.08 15.40
CA ILE A 406 5.78 4.91 16.28
C ILE A 406 7.02 4.66 17.15
N ALA A 407 8.22 4.88 16.61
CA ALA A 407 9.46 4.61 17.34
C ALA A 407 9.65 5.59 18.50
N ALA A 408 9.25 6.84 18.31
CA ALA A 408 9.20 7.86 19.35
C ALA A 408 8.09 7.55 20.37
N ALA A 409 6.88 7.21 19.89
CA ALA A 409 5.75 6.86 20.75
C ALA A 409 6.06 5.67 21.67
N ARG A 410 6.76 4.64 21.17
CA ARG A 410 7.19 3.49 21.98
C ARG A 410 8.02 3.89 23.19
N LYS A 411 8.89 4.90 23.07
CA LYS A 411 9.67 5.42 24.21
C LYS A 411 8.77 6.14 25.21
N GLY A 412 7.77 6.88 24.72
CA GLY A 412 6.76 7.53 25.57
C GLY A 412 5.93 6.54 26.37
N LEU A 413 5.64 5.36 25.80
CA LEU A 413 4.90 4.29 26.46
C LEU A 413 5.70 3.51 27.51
N ALA A 414 6.99 3.78 27.71
CA ALA A 414 7.77 3.15 28.78
C ALA A 414 7.27 3.51 30.19
N GLN A 415 6.40 4.50 30.32
CA GLN A 415 5.80 4.94 31.59
C GLN A 415 4.46 4.27 31.89
N VAL A 416 3.96 3.39 31.00
CA VAL A 416 2.75 2.60 31.25
C VAL A 416 3.05 1.59 32.36
N ARG A 417 2.08 1.36 33.25
CA ARG A 417 2.23 0.49 34.43
C ARG A 417 1.09 -0.50 34.54
N ASP A 418 1.29 -1.52 35.37
CA ASP A 418 0.26 -2.49 35.75
C ASP A 418 -1.05 -1.80 36.13
N GLY A 419 -2.16 -2.34 35.63
CA GLY A 419 -3.50 -1.81 35.79
C GLY A 419 -3.90 -0.71 34.79
N ASP A 420 -2.99 -0.14 33.99
CA ASP A 420 -3.36 0.83 32.94
C ASP A 420 -4.12 0.16 31.78
N LEU A 421 -4.97 0.95 31.11
CA LEU A 421 -5.58 0.62 29.83
C LEU A 421 -4.94 1.46 28.71
N VAL A 422 -4.24 0.83 27.78
CA VAL A 422 -3.65 1.48 26.60
C VAL A 422 -4.53 1.25 25.40
N VAL A 423 -5.01 2.33 24.79
CA VAL A 423 -5.91 2.28 23.63
C VAL A 423 -5.17 2.77 22.39
N LEU A 424 -5.20 1.99 21.32
CA LEU A 424 -4.52 2.29 20.07
C LEU A 424 -5.53 2.56 18.96
N LYS A 425 -5.48 3.73 18.31
CA LYS A 425 -6.30 4.02 17.12
C LYS A 425 -5.62 5.01 16.17
N ALA A 426 -5.58 4.67 14.88
CA ALA A 426 -5.01 5.51 13.82
C ALA A 426 -5.48 5.02 12.44
N SER A 427 -5.27 5.82 11.38
CA SER A 427 -5.46 5.32 10.03
C SER A 427 -4.48 4.19 9.70
N ARG A 428 -4.88 3.28 8.80
CA ARG A 428 -4.10 2.08 8.44
C ARG A 428 -2.66 2.39 8.05
N GLY A 429 -2.43 3.49 7.34
CA GLY A 429 -1.09 3.93 6.93
C GLY A 429 -0.11 4.14 8.09
N MET A 430 -0.62 4.42 9.29
CA MET A 430 0.20 4.65 10.49
C MET A 430 0.76 3.37 11.10
N ARG A 431 0.08 2.22 10.94
CA ARG A 431 0.49 0.90 11.48
C ARG A 431 0.69 0.87 13.00
N LEU A 432 -0.18 1.56 13.74
CA LEU A 432 -0.08 1.76 15.19
C LEU A 432 -0.12 0.43 15.98
N GLU A 433 -0.66 -0.64 15.38
CA GLU A 433 -0.65 -2.00 15.93
C GLU A 433 0.76 -2.49 16.32
N GLY A 434 1.81 -1.96 15.68
CA GLY A 434 3.18 -2.29 16.04
C GLY A 434 3.56 -1.91 17.48
N LEU A 435 2.78 -1.06 18.16
CA LEU A 435 3.02 -0.68 19.55
C LEU A 435 2.59 -1.74 20.56
N VAL A 436 1.68 -2.66 20.19
CA VAL A 436 1.29 -3.78 21.07
C VAL A 436 2.53 -4.65 21.32
N PRO A 437 2.93 -4.90 22.58
CA PRO A 437 4.02 -5.82 22.87
C PRO A 437 3.67 -7.24 22.44
N ALA A 438 4.68 -8.04 22.06
CA ALA A 438 4.46 -9.47 21.85
C ALA A 438 4.02 -10.12 23.17
N SER A 439 2.96 -10.93 23.15
CA SER A 439 2.56 -11.74 24.30
C SER A 439 3.59 -12.85 24.50
N GLU A 440 4.18 -12.94 25.69
CA GLU A 440 4.82 -14.18 26.14
C GLU A 440 3.71 -15.21 26.36
N GLU A 441 3.45 -16.07 25.37
CA GLU A 441 2.78 -17.33 25.67
C GLU A 441 3.75 -18.20 26.49
N PRO A 442 3.28 -18.93 27.53
CA PRO A 442 4.09 -19.94 28.18
C PRO A 442 4.29 -21.10 27.21
N THR A 443 5.37 -21.04 26.44
CA THR A 443 5.89 -22.19 25.71
C THR A 443 6.32 -23.25 26.71
N GLU A 444 5.65 -24.40 26.73
CA GLU A 444 6.19 -25.64 27.27
C GLU A 444 7.62 -25.85 26.76
N PRO A 445 8.56 -26.32 27.61
CA PRO A 445 9.95 -26.43 27.23
C PRO A 445 10.11 -27.52 26.18
N ILE A 446 10.40 -27.12 24.95
CA ILE A 446 11.03 -28.01 23.97
C ILE A 446 12.43 -28.28 24.52
N GLU A 447 12.65 -29.50 25.02
CA GLU A 447 13.95 -30.03 25.41
C GLU A 447 14.97 -29.75 24.30
N LYS A 448 15.92 -28.86 24.61
CA LYS A 448 17.17 -28.76 23.86
C LYS A 448 18.09 -29.81 24.44
N GLU A 449 18.42 -30.82 23.63
CA GLU A 449 19.57 -31.67 23.89
C GLU A 449 20.83 -30.77 23.99
N GLU A 450 21.44 -30.77 25.17
CA GLU A 450 22.74 -30.15 25.43
C GLU A 450 23.86 -30.98 24.78
N PRO A 451 24.84 -30.35 24.10
CA PRO A 451 26.15 -30.97 23.94
C PRO A 451 26.97 -30.83 25.24
N PRO A 452 27.90 -31.77 25.51
CA PRO A 452 28.50 -31.95 26.82
C PRO A 452 29.48 -30.84 27.22
N GLU A 453 29.52 -30.60 28.54
CA GLU A 453 30.46 -29.74 29.25
C GLU A 453 31.92 -30.19 29.07
N GLU A 454 32.81 -29.24 28.73
CA GLU A 454 34.20 -29.24 29.22
C GLU A 454 34.64 -27.82 29.61
N THR A 455 34.71 -27.63 30.93
CA THR A 455 35.70 -26.89 31.73
C THR A 455 36.50 -25.72 31.11
N GLY A 456 36.16 -24.52 31.58
CA GLY A 456 37.07 -23.52 32.15
C GLY A 456 38.26 -23.01 31.33
N GLN A 457 38.18 -21.75 30.87
CA GLN A 457 39.26 -20.77 30.99
C GLN A 457 38.82 -19.34 30.58
N ALA A 458 39.20 -18.39 31.44
CA ALA A 458 39.48 -16.96 31.24
C ALA A 458 38.78 -16.18 30.10
N ALA A 459 38.11 -15.10 30.52
CA ALA A 459 37.68 -13.98 29.72
C ALA A 459 38.73 -13.54 28.68
N THR A 460 38.34 -13.59 27.41
CA THR A 460 38.95 -12.79 26.34
C THR A 460 37.80 -12.13 25.59
N GLN A 461 37.62 -10.82 25.78
CA GLN A 461 36.70 -10.03 24.96
C GLN A 461 37.17 -10.08 23.50
N THR A 462 36.44 -10.78 22.65
CA THR A 462 36.58 -10.70 21.20
C THR A 462 36.01 -9.36 20.72
N ILE A 463 36.92 -8.49 20.28
CA ILE A 463 36.62 -7.28 19.52
C ILE A 463 36.04 -7.72 18.17
N GLY A 464 34.75 -7.47 17.89
CA GLY A 464 34.28 -7.60 16.50
C GLY A 464 32.78 -7.69 16.21
N GLU A 465 31.90 -8.06 17.14
CA GLU A 465 30.50 -8.30 16.79
C GLU A 465 29.54 -7.36 17.55
N MET A 466 29.00 -6.37 16.84
CA MET A 466 27.91 -5.55 17.34
C MET A 466 26.59 -6.34 17.31
N PRO A 467 25.76 -6.29 18.36
CA PRO A 467 24.41 -6.85 18.34
C PRO A 467 23.61 -6.36 17.13
N PHE A 468 22.77 -7.22 16.53
CA PHE A 468 21.93 -6.90 15.36
C PHE A 468 21.16 -5.57 15.48
N MET A 469 20.68 -5.26 16.68
CA MET A 469 19.97 -4.01 16.98
C MET A 469 20.85 -2.76 16.93
N GLU A 470 22.13 -2.87 17.25
CA GLU A 470 23.11 -1.78 17.10
C GLU A 470 23.48 -1.59 15.63
N HIS A 471 23.59 -2.69 14.87
CA HIS A 471 23.81 -2.65 13.42
C HIS A 471 22.66 -1.94 12.67
N LEU A 472 21.40 -2.17 13.07
CA LEU A 472 20.23 -1.46 12.51
C LEU A 472 20.20 0.03 12.88
N ARG A 473 20.59 0.40 14.10
CA ARG A 473 20.71 1.82 14.52
C ARG A 473 21.78 2.54 13.73
N GLU A 474 22.91 1.87 13.53
CA GLU A 474 24.04 2.37 12.76
C GLU A 474 23.65 2.60 11.30
N LEU A 475 22.94 1.65 10.66
CA LEU A 475 22.39 1.81 9.31
C LEU A 475 21.47 3.04 9.21
N ARG A 476 20.53 3.19 10.15
CA ARG A 476 19.60 4.33 10.19
C ARG A 476 20.34 5.67 10.27
N LEU A 477 21.36 5.77 11.13
CA LEU A 477 22.13 7.00 11.32
C LEU A 477 22.91 7.38 10.06
N ARG A 478 23.42 6.39 9.33
CA ARG A 478 24.16 6.57 8.07
C ARG A 478 23.25 7.00 6.93
N VAL A 479 22.07 6.40 6.81
CA VAL A 479 21.02 6.85 5.87
C VAL A 479 20.63 8.29 6.17
N LEU A 480 20.46 8.65 7.45
CA LEU A 480 20.13 10.02 7.84
C LEU A 480 21.25 11.01 7.50
N ARG A 481 22.53 10.67 7.75
CA ARG A 481 23.69 11.49 7.35
C ARG A 481 23.78 11.67 5.84
N SER A 482 23.48 10.60 5.09
CA SER A 482 23.40 10.60 3.64
C SER A 482 22.33 11.59 3.14
N VAL A 483 21.11 11.52 3.68
CA VAL A 483 20.01 12.46 3.36
C VAL A 483 20.34 13.89 3.78
N ALA A 484 20.88 14.08 4.98
CA ALA A 484 21.28 15.40 5.48
C ALA A 484 22.36 16.05 4.60
N SER A 485 23.30 15.25 4.08
CA SER A 485 24.35 15.77 3.20
C SER A 485 23.79 16.29 1.87
N VAL A 486 22.80 15.61 1.29
CA VAL A 486 22.08 16.08 0.10
C VAL A 486 21.34 17.37 0.43
N ALA A 487 20.63 17.44 1.56
CA ALA A 487 19.89 18.65 1.95
C ALA A 487 20.81 19.87 2.16
N VAL A 488 21.95 19.69 2.82
CA VAL A 488 22.94 20.77 3.03
C VAL A 488 23.55 21.22 1.71
N LEU A 489 24.00 20.27 0.88
CA LEU A 489 24.58 20.59 -0.43
C LEU A 489 23.55 21.18 -1.39
N PHE A 490 22.27 20.84 -1.23
CA PHE A 490 21.16 21.43 -1.97
C PHE A 490 20.97 22.90 -1.64
N VAL A 491 20.98 23.25 -0.35
CA VAL A 491 20.92 24.66 0.07
C VAL A 491 22.13 25.44 -0.45
N ILE A 492 23.34 24.88 -0.32
CA ILE A 492 24.57 25.49 -0.85
C ILE A 492 24.46 25.69 -2.36
N ALA A 493 23.97 24.69 -3.09
CA ALA A 493 23.79 24.76 -4.53
C ALA A 493 22.74 25.81 -4.92
N ILE A 494 21.63 25.95 -4.19
CA ILE A 494 20.64 27.01 -4.44
C ILE A 494 21.27 28.40 -4.28
N LEU A 495 22.03 28.60 -3.21
CA LEU A 495 22.69 29.88 -2.92
C LEU A 495 23.75 30.22 -3.98
N GLY A 496 24.46 29.20 -4.49
CA GLY A 496 25.47 29.35 -5.53
C GLY A 496 24.92 29.38 -6.96
N TYR A 497 23.61 29.26 -7.17
CA TYR A 497 22.99 29.00 -8.48
C TYR A 497 23.48 29.94 -9.59
N GLN A 498 23.59 31.24 -9.30
CA GLN A 498 24.03 32.25 -10.26
C GLN A 498 25.44 32.03 -10.83
N TYR A 499 26.31 31.34 -10.09
CA TYR A 499 27.70 31.13 -10.50
C TYR A 499 27.86 29.98 -11.50
N TYR A 500 26.98 28.98 -11.44
CA TYR A 500 27.15 27.75 -12.20
C TYR A 500 25.99 27.44 -13.16
N VAL A 501 24.84 28.11 -13.04
CA VAL A 501 23.69 27.94 -13.96
C VAL A 501 24.11 28.03 -15.43
N LYS A 502 24.99 28.99 -15.77
CA LYS A 502 25.50 29.19 -17.13
C LYS A 502 26.12 27.92 -17.72
N TYR A 503 26.78 27.09 -16.93
CA TYR A 503 27.38 25.86 -17.43
C TYR A 503 26.35 24.77 -17.73
N PHE A 504 25.18 24.82 -17.09
CA PHE A 504 24.06 23.91 -17.33
C PHE A 504 23.10 24.43 -18.41
N THR A 505 23.07 25.75 -18.65
CA THR A 505 22.21 26.38 -19.65
C THR A 505 22.93 26.61 -20.98
N ASP A 506 24.19 27.05 -20.99
CA ASP A 506 24.87 27.47 -22.22
C ASP A 506 25.10 26.33 -23.23
N PRO A 507 25.49 25.10 -22.83
CA PRO A 507 25.57 23.96 -23.75
C PRO A 507 24.20 23.47 -24.22
N PHE A 508 23.16 23.71 -23.42
CA PHE A 508 21.74 23.54 -23.78
C PHE A 508 21.35 24.48 -24.93
N PHE A 509 21.95 25.68 -24.99
CA PHE A 509 21.67 26.73 -25.97
C PHE A 509 22.55 26.67 -27.22
N TYR A 510 23.78 26.15 -27.14
CA TYR A 510 24.67 26.04 -28.31
C TYR A 510 24.34 24.86 -29.24
N LEU A 511 23.72 23.80 -28.71
CA LEU A 511 23.26 22.64 -29.50
C LEU A 511 21.80 22.73 -29.96
N ALA A 512 21.00 23.60 -29.33
CA ALA A 512 19.63 23.86 -29.75
C ALA A 512 19.61 24.87 -30.90
N LEU A 513 19.56 24.35 -32.13
CA LEU A 513 19.20 25.06 -33.38
C LEU A 513 17.73 25.59 -33.36
N GLY A 514 17.26 26.16 -32.25
CA GLY A 514 15.90 26.69 -32.07
C GLY A 514 15.66 27.36 -30.72
N LYS A 515 14.63 28.23 -30.64
CA LYS A 515 14.25 28.96 -29.41
C LYS A 515 13.60 27.99 -28.42
N VAL A 516 14.20 27.83 -27.24
CA VAL A 516 13.56 27.12 -26.12
C VAL A 516 12.50 28.03 -25.50
N VAL A 517 11.28 27.52 -25.35
CA VAL A 517 10.14 28.31 -24.84
C VAL A 517 9.77 27.81 -23.45
N MET A 518 9.75 28.73 -22.48
CA MET A 518 9.11 28.49 -21.19
C MET A 518 7.63 28.80 -21.37
N THR A 519 6.77 27.81 -21.11
CA THR A 519 5.33 27.96 -21.31
C THR A 519 4.64 28.54 -20.07
N SER A 520 5.36 28.70 -18.96
CA SER A 520 4.81 29.27 -17.74
C SER A 520 5.90 29.83 -16.79
N PRO A 521 5.60 30.87 -15.98
CA PRO A 521 6.58 31.56 -15.14
C PRO A 521 7.19 30.68 -14.03
N GLU A 522 6.44 29.71 -13.51
CA GLU A 522 6.91 28.79 -12.46
C GLU A 522 8.03 27.85 -12.96
N GLN A 523 8.20 27.68 -14.27
CA GLN A 523 9.26 26.84 -14.84
C GLN A 523 10.65 27.39 -14.56
N GLY A 524 10.82 28.71 -14.60
CA GLY A 524 12.07 29.38 -14.26
C GLY A 524 12.42 29.21 -12.77
N PHE A 525 11.42 29.25 -11.89
CA PHE A 525 11.60 28.99 -10.47
C PHE A 525 11.98 27.52 -10.21
N MET A 526 11.21 26.56 -10.75
CA MET A 526 11.46 25.12 -10.54
C MET A 526 12.79 24.65 -11.14
N LEU A 527 13.29 25.32 -12.18
CA LEU A 527 14.59 25.04 -12.76
C LEU A 527 15.73 25.17 -11.74
N GLN A 528 15.70 26.26 -10.96
CA GLN A 528 16.74 26.53 -9.97
C GLN A 528 16.86 25.38 -8.98
N PHE A 529 15.73 24.91 -8.45
CA PHE A 529 15.69 23.77 -7.54
C PHE A 529 16.18 22.48 -8.20
N ARG A 530 15.77 22.21 -9.44
CA ARG A 530 16.22 20.99 -10.13
C ARG A 530 17.73 20.97 -10.33
N ILE A 531 18.30 22.03 -10.91
CA ILE A 531 19.74 22.15 -11.13
C ILE A 531 20.52 22.02 -9.80
N ALA A 532 20.06 22.69 -8.75
CA ALA A 532 20.66 22.57 -7.42
C ALA A 532 20.57 21.15 -6.85
N GLY A 533 19.49 20.43 -7.12
CA GLY A 533 19.31 19.02 -6.77
C GLY A 533 20.38 18.11 -7.35
N TYR A 534 20.71 18.28 -8.63
CA TYR A 534 21.75 17.48 -9.28
C TYR A 534 23.14 17.80 -8.77
N VAL A 535 23.46 19.08 -8.59
CA VAL A 535 24.73 19.48 -7.98
C VAL A 535 24.83 18.86 -6.59
N ALA A 536 23.78 18.95 -5.77
CA ALA A 536 23.77 18.34 -4.45
C ALA A 536 24.04 16.83 -4.50
N LEU A 537 23.37 16.11 -5.39
CA LEU A 537 23.50 14.65 -5.53
C LEU A 537 24.89 14.20 -5.99
N VAL A 538 25.50 14.90 -6.95
CA VAL A 538 26.84 14.55 -7.46
C VAL A 538 27.89 14.80 -6.38
N PHE A 539 27.81 15.95 -5.71
CA PHE A 539 28.78 16.33 -4.68
C PHE A 539 28.56 15.60 -3.35
N SER A 540 27.37 15.02 -3.10
CA SER A 540 27.11 14.15 -1.95
C SER A 540 27.57 12.70 -2.16
N SER A 541 27.91 12.29 -3.38
CA SER A 541 28.39 10.93 -3.69
C SER A 541 29.52 10.40 -2.79
N PRO A 542 30.54 11.19 -2.36
CA PRO A 542 31.58 10.69 -1.46
C PRO A 542 31.02 10.33 -0.09
N ILE A 543 30.02 11.07 0.39
CA ILE A 543 29.38 10.84 1.69
C ILE A 543 28.51 9.58 1.61
N HIS A 544 27.79 9.37 0.50
CA HIS A 544 27.03 8.14 0.27
C HIS A 544 27.93 6.91 0.25
N ILE A 545 29.00 6.94 -0.54
CA ILE A 545 29.96 5.85 -0.65
C ILE A 545 30.65 5.60 0.69
N TYR A 546 31.09 6.66 1.38
CA TYR A 546 31.68 6.55 2.71
C TYR A 546 30.73 5.89 3.71
N ASN A 547 29.45 6.28 3.73
CA ASN A 547 28.46 5.74 4.66
C ASN A 547 28.14 4.27 4.39
N ILE A 548 28.10 3.85 3.12
CA ILE A 548 27.94 2.45 2.70
C ILE A 548 29.16 1.64 3.11
N ILE A 549 30.36 2.14 2.81
CA ILE A 549 31.62 1.46 3.12
C ILE A 549 31.84 1.33 4.62
N SER A 550 31.66 2.42 5.36
CA SER A 550 31.92 2.40 6.79
C SER A 550 30.94 1.51 7.55
N PHE A 551 29.82 1.11 6.93
CA PHE A 551 28.78 0.26 7.53
C PHE A 551 29.24 -1.19 7.56
N VAL A 552 29.94 -1.58 6.49
CA VAL A 552 30.55 -2.90 6.34
C VAL A 552 31.89 -2.95 7.09
N SER A 553 32.56 -1.80 7.28
CA SER A 553 33.89 -1.67 7.89
C SER A 553 34.14 -2.36 9.25
N PRO A 554 33.18 -2.47 10.20
CA PRO A 554 33.42 -3.12 11.48
C PRO A 554 33.77 -4.61 11.36
N ALA A 555 33.33 -5.26 10.28
CA ALA A 555 33.56 -6.68 10.00
C ALA A 555 34.84 -6.95 9.18
N LEU A 556 35.68 -5.94 8.96
CA LEU A 556 36.79 -5.99 7.99
C LEU A 556 38.17 -5.89 8.62
N GLU A 557 39.15 -6.50 7.96
CA GLU A 557 40.55 -6.37 8.31
C GLU A 557 41.07 -4.94 8.09
N LYS A 558 42.06 -4.51 8.88
CA LYS A 558 42.65 -3.16 8.79
C LYS A 558 43.20 -2.82 7.39
N ARG A 559 43.59 -3.84 6.60
CA ARG A 559 44.03 -3.69 5.20
C ARG A 559 42.87 -3.31 4.28
N GLU A 560 41.74 -3.97 4.42
CA GLU A 560 40.52 -3.73 3.63
C GLU A 560 39.93 -2.35 3.93
N GLN A 561 39.93 -1.94 5.20
CA GLN A 561 39.51 -0.59 5.60
C GLN A 561 40.37 0.54 5.00
N ARG A 562 41.66 0.29 4.74
CA ARG A 562 42.54 1.26 4.08
C ARG A 562 42.25 1.34 2.58
N ILE A 563 42.03 0.21 1.92
CA ILE A 563 41.65 0.13 0.50
C ILE A 563 40.32 0.85 0.26
N LEU A 564 39.34 0.60 1.11
CA LEU A 564 38.01 1.19 1.00
C LEU A 564 37.98 2.71 1.12
N ARG A 565 38.88 3.31 1.93
CA ARG A 565 39.02 4.78 2.00
C ARG A 565 39.53 5.38 0.69
N VAL A 566 40.34 4.64 -0.08
CA VAL A 566 40.78 5.06 -1.42
C VAL A 566 39.63 4.99 -2.41
N TYR A 567 38.77 3.98 -2.29
CA TYR A 567 37.59 3.80 -3.14
C TYR A 567 36.55 4.91 -3.00
N THR A 568 36.41 5.53 -1.83
CA THR A 568 35.54 6.70 -1.64
C THR A 568 35.89 7.86 -2.56
N TRP A 569 37.19 8.17 -2.71
CA TRP A 569 37.66 9.23 -3.60
C TRP A 569 37.60 8.83 -5.07
N ALA A 570 37.83 7.56 -5.38
CA ALA A 570 37.67 7.03 -6.74
C ALA A 570 36.21 7.17 -7.22
N GLY A 571 35.23 6.92 -6.37
CA GLY A 571 33.81 7.05 -6.73
C GLY A 571 33.37 8.48 -7.05
N LEU A 572 33.95 9.49 -6.39
CA LEU A 572 33.73 10.90 -6.75
C LEU A 572 34.26 11.19 -8.16
N THR A 573 35.49 10.74 -8.46
CA THR A 573 36.09 10.90 -9.78
C THR A 573 35.25 10.20 -10.86
N LEU A 574 34.74 9.01 -10.57
CA LEU A 574 33.86 8.27 -11.48
C LEU A 574 32.50 8.96 -11.68
N ALA A 575 31.92 9.53 -10.63
CA ALA A 575 30.68 10.31 -10.71
C ALA A 575 30.86 11.56 -11.58
N ILE A 576 31.95 12.31 -11.36
CA ILE A 576 32.29 13.50 -12.15
C ILE A 576 32.55 13.12 -13.61
N LEU A 577 33.30 12.04 -13.85
CA LEU A 577 33.59 11.55 -15.20
C LEU A 577 32.32 11.10 -15.93
N GLY A 578 31.42 10.37 -15.25
CA GLY A 578 30.13 9.97 -15.79
C GLY A 578 29.27 11.17 -16.16
N ALA A 579 29.15 12.15 -15.26
CA ALA A 579 28.43 13.39 -15.53
C ALA A 579 29.04 14.18 -16.72
N TRP A 580 30.37 14.28 -16.77
CA TRP A 580 31.08 14.96 -17.84
C TRP A 580 30.85 14.27 -19.19
N LEU A 581 30.95 12.95 -19.26
CA LEU A 581 30.79 12.19 -20.49
C LEU A 581 29.33 12.24 -20.99
N ALA A 582 28.36 12.14 -20.08
CA ALA A 582 26.95 12.31 -20.41
C ALA A 582 26.67 13.69 -21.03
N TYR A 583 27.21 14.74 -20.41
CA TYR A 583 26.86 16.11 -20.75
C TYR A 583 27.61 16.65 -21.97
N PHE A 584 28.92 16.40 -22.06
CA PHE A 584 29.76 16.96 -23.12
C PHE A 584 29.91 16.06 -24.35
N GLN A 585 29.68 14.75 -24.22
CA GLN A 585 29.86 13.81 -25.32
C GLN A 585 28.53 13.22 -25.79
N VAL A 586 27.79 12.57 -24.88
CA VAL A 586 26.60 11.80 -25.27
C VAL A 586 25.44 12.73 -25.64
N LEU A 587 25.15 13.72 -24.82
CA LEU A 587 24.03 14.63 -25.04
C LEU A 587 24.07 15.34 -26.40
N PRO A 588 25.20 15.94 -26.85
CA PRO A 588 25.29 16.54 -28.19
C PRO A 588 24.92 15.57 -29.32
N LEU A 589 25.47 14.36 -29.26
CA LEU A 589 25.28 13.32 -30.27
C LEU A 589 23.86 12.76 -30.26
N ALA A 590 23.29 12.56 -29.08
CA ALA A 590 21.91 12.10 -28.89
C ALA A 590 20.92 13.09 -29.51
N VAL A 591 21.09 14.38 -29.22
CA VAL A 591 20.24 15.44 -29.77
C VAL A 591 20.41 15.54 -31.29
N GLU A 592 21.64 15.51 -31.80
CA GLU A 592 21.89 15.53 -33.25
C GLU A 592 21.23 14.33 -33.95
N PHE A 593 21.34 13.13 -33.37
CA PHE A 593 20.71 11.93 -33.91
C PHE A 593 19.19 12.05 -33.92
N LEU A 594 18.58 12.47 -32.82
CA LEU A 594 17.12 12.63 -32.72
C LEU A 594 16.58 13.68 -33.72
N LEU A 595 17.34 14.74 -33.97
CA LEU A 595 16.97 15.76 -34.95
C LEU A 595 17.04 15.29 -36.40
N LYS A 596 17.80 14.23 -36.72
CA LYS A 596 17.85 13.65 -38.09
C LYS A 596 16.52 13.04 -38.53
N PHE A 597 15.64 12.69 -37.60
CA PHE A 597 14.32 12.12 -37.90
C PHE A 597 13.24 13.19 -38.11
N LYS A 598 13.60 14.48 -38.03
CA LYS A 598 12.69 15.60 -38.19
C LYS A 598 12.43 15.87 -39.69
N PRO A 599 11.16 15.92 -40.15
CA PRO A 599 10.81 16.37 -41.49
C PRO A 599 11.11 17.87 -41.70
N GLU A 600 11.54 18.26 -42.90
CA GLU A 600 11.91 19.65 -43.24
C GLU A 600 10.77 20.67 -43.04
N SER A 601 9.51 20.21 -43.06
CA SER A 601 8.31 21.05 -42.96
C SER A 601 7.83 21.36 -41.53
N VAL A 602 8.54 20.89 -40.50
CA VAL A 602 8.13 21.03 -39.09
C VAL A 602 9.09 22.00 -38.39
N GLU A 603 8.58 22.91 -37.56
CA GLU A 603 9.42 23.71 -36.65
C GLU A 603 9.57 22.99 -35.31
N ASN A 604 10.76 23.03 -34.72
CA ASN A 604 11.01 22.35 -33.45
C ASN A 604 10.89 23.37 -32.30
N PHE A 605 9.84 23.21 -31.47
CA PHE A 605 9.72 23.91 -30.20
C PHE A 605 10.07 22.93 -29.09
N LEU A 606 11.26 23.13 -28.50
CA LEU A 606 11.68 22.33 -27.36
C LEU A 606 10.95 22.83 -26.11
N ASP A 607 10.04 22.01 -25.60
CA ASP A 607 9.42 22.22 -24.29
C ASP A 607 10.51 22.17 -23.21
N TYR A 608 10.59 23.26 -22.44
CA TYR A 608 11.64 23.45 -21.45
C TYR A 608 11.64 22.32 -20.40
N LYS A 609 10.45 22.00 -19.85
CA LYS A 609 10.30 21.04 -18.76
C LYS A 609 10.73 19.64 -19.18
N ARG A 610 10.34 19.20 -20.39
CA ARG A 610 10.68 17.89 -20.95
C ARG A 610 12.15 17.79 -21.33
N SER A 611 12.69 18.82 -21.98
CA SER A 611 14.09 18.84 -22.40
C SER A 611 15.02 18.77 -21.19
N VAL A 612 14.72 19.55 -20.16
CA VAL A 612 15.50 19.58 -18.91
C VAL A 612 15.42 18.25 -18.17
N LEU A 613 14.24 17.63 -18.09
CA LEU A 613 14.07 16.31 -17.48
C LEU A 613 14.88 15.23 -18.22
N PHE A 614 14.90 15.28 -19.55
CA PHE A 614 15.67 14.37 -20.40
C PHE A 614 17.18 14.46 -20.12
N VAL A 615 17.75 15.66 -20.15
CA VAL A 615 19.19 15.87 -19.90
C VAL A 615 19.57 15.38 -18.50
N PHE A 616 18.69 15.64 -17.54
CA PHE A 616 18.92 15.23 -16.17
C PHE A 616 18.85 13.72 -15.94
N GLN A 617 17.88 13.04 -16.54
CA GLN A 617 17.81 11.58 -16.49
C GLN A 617 19.05 10.94 -17.12
N LEU A 618 19.53 11.50 -18.24
CA LEU A 618 20.74 11.06 -18.91
C LEU A 618 21.99 11.26 -18.03
N ILE A 619 22.20 12.44 -17.43
CA ILE A 619 23.35 12.67 -16.56
C ILE A 619 23.31 11.76 -15.32
N LEU A 620 22.14 11.65 -14.68
CA LEU A 620 21.97 10.81 -13.48
C LEU A 620 22.27 9.33 -13.77
N ALA A 621 21.79 8.84 -14.90
CA ALA A 621 22.08 7.49 -15.37
C ALA A 621 23.58 7.21 -15.47
N PHE A 622 24.34 8.09 -16.12
CA PHE A 622 25.78 7.93 -16.24
C PHE A 622 26.49 8.02 -14.89
N VAL A 623 26.10 8.95 -14.02
CA VAL A 623 26.66 9.08 -12.66
C VAL A 623 26.50 7.79 -11.87
N VAL A 624 25.33 7.16 -11.91
CA VAL A 624 25.03 5.91 -11.20
C VAL A 624 25.75 4.73 -11.83
N LEU A 625 25.67 4.57 -13.16
CA LEU A 625 26.25 3.41 -13.84
C LEU A 625 27.77 3.40 -13.81
N PHE A 626 28.40 4.57 -13.81
CA PHE A 626 29.86 4.68 -13.65
C PHE A 626 30.34 4.27 -12.25
N GLN A 627 29.44 4.05 -11.27
CA GLN A 627 29.81 3.44 -10.00
C GLN A 627 29.92 1.91 -10.06
N ALA A 628 29.35 1.25 -11.08
CA ALA A 628 29.35 -0.21 -11.17
C ALA A 628 30.76 -0.86 -11.09
N PRO A 629 31.81 -0.29 -11.72
CA PRO A 629 33.19 -0.80 -11.60
C PRO A 629 33.74 -0.72 -10.17
N LEU A 630 33.37 0.34 -9.44
CA LEU A 630 33.74 0.49 -8.02
C LEU A 630 33.04 -0.55 -7.15
N VAL A 631 31.76 -0.81 -7.42
CA VAL A 631 31.01 -1.88 -6.75
C VAL A 631 31.66 -3.24 -6.99
N LEU A 632 32.05 -3.54 -8.24
CA LEU A 632 32.76 -4.78 -8.56
C LEU A 632 34.09 -4.90 -7.82
N LEU A 633 34.88 -3.82 -7.75
CA LEU A 633 36.12 -3.77 -6.96
C LEU A 633 35.88 -4.04 -5.48
N ILE A 634 34.82 -3.46 -4.90
CA ILE A 634 34.43 -3.70 -3.52
C ILE A 634 34.04 -5.17 -3.30
N LEU A 635 33.22 -5.75 -4.18
CA LEU A 635 32.80 -7.15 -4.09
C LEU A 635 33.99 -8.13 -4.22
N MET A 636 34.95 -7.84 -5.11
CA MET A 636 36.19 -8.61 -5.22
C MET A 636 37.12 -8.43 -4.01
N THR A 637 37.16 -7.23 -3.42
CA THR A 637 37.93 -6.98 -2.18
C THR A 637 37.42 -7.87 -1.05
N PHE A 638 36.12 -8.14 -0.99
CA PHE A 638 35.50 -9.05 -0.01
C PHE A 638 35.49 -10.53 -0.42
N ASN A 639 36.12 -10.89 -1.54
CA ASN A 639 36.05 -12.23 -2.12
C ASN A 639 34.62 -12.77 -2.32
N LEU A 640 33.61 -11.88 -2.41
CA LEU A 640 32.23 -12.26 -2.73
C LEU A 640 32.10 -12.68 -4.19
N ILE A 641 33.00 -12.18 -5.04
CA ILE A 641 33.10 -12.51 -6.46
C ILE A 641 34.57 -12.76 -6.81
N LYS A 642 34.83 -13.87 -7.51
CA LYS A 642 36.16 -14.22 -8.02
C LYS A 642 36.44 -13.60 -9.40
N ARG A 643 37.71 -13.29 -9.66
CA ARG A 643 38.15 -12.75 -10.97
C ARG A 643 37.92 -13.73 -12.12
N SER A 644 38.22 -15.03 -11.92
CA SER A 644 37.98 -16.07 -12.95
C SER A 644 36.51 -16.17 -13.36
N TRP A 645 35.59 -16.04 -12.39
CA TRP A 645 34.14 -16.10 -12.64
C TRP A 645 33.65 -14.89 -13.45
N LEU A 646 34.15 -13.68 -13.17
CA LEU A 646 33.81 -12.50 -13.98
C LEU A 646 34.32 -12.60 -15.41
N LEU A 647 35.51 -13.18 -15.61
CA LEU A 647 36.07 -13.39 -16.94
C LEU A 647 35.30 -14.47 -17.72
N SER A 648 34.91 -15.57 -17.08
CA SER A 648 34.10 -16.62 -17.73
C SER A 648 32.67 -16.16 -18.04
N SER A 649 32.15 -15.22 -17.25
CA SER A 649 30.81 -14.63 -17.42
C SER A 649 30.79 -13.36 -18.26
N ALA A 650 31.95 -12.89 -18.75
CA ALA A 650 32.09 -11.59 -19.40
C ALA A 650 31.12 -11.38 -20.57
N ARG A 651 30.84 -12.42 -21.37
CA ARG A 651 29.86 -12.35 -22.47
C ARG A 651 28.46 -11.98 -22.01
N TYR A 652 28.01 -12.50 -20.86
CA TYR A 652 26.69 -12.19 -20.30
C TYR A 652 26.66 -10.80 -19.67
N VAL A 653 27.76 -10.40 -19.02
CA VAL A 653 27.90 -9.05 -18.46
C VAL A 653 27.87 -7.99 -19.57
N ILE A 654 28.53 -8.22 -20.70
CA ILE A 654 28.49 -7.32 -21.85
C ILE A 654 27.06 -7.19 -22.38
N VAL A 655 26.35 -8.31 -22.59
CA VAL A 655 24.93 -8.28 -23.01
C VAL A 655 24.09 -7.51 -22.00
N GLY A 656 24.28 -7.78 -20.70
CA GLY A 656 23.60 -7.06 -19.62
C GLY A 656 23.87 -5.55 -19.64
N ILE A 657 25.11 -5.12 -19.90
CA ILE A 657 25.47 -3.70 -20.05
C ILE A 657 24.73 -3.08 -21.24
N PHE A 658 24.66 -3.76 -22.39
CA PHE A 658 23.95 -3.23 -23.56
C PHE A 658 22.43 -3.15 -23.36
N LEU A 659 21.84 -4.13 -22.67
CA LEU A 659 20.41 -4.11 -22.30
C LEU A 659 20.11 -3.01 -21.28
N LEU A 660 20.95 -2.86 -20.27
CA LEU A 660 20.84 -1.81 -19.26
C LEU A 660 20.99 -0.43 -19.89
N SER A 661 21.96 -0.24 -20.80
CA SER A 661 22.11 1.00 -21.55
C SER A 661 20.87 1.28 -22.41
N ALA A 662 20.26 0.28 -23.04
CA ALA A 662 19.04 0.45 -23.84
C ALA A 662 17.83 0.88 -23.00
N LEU A 663 17.74 0.39 -21.76
CA LEU A 663 16.67 0.74 -20.82
C LEU A 663 16.81 2.17 -20.29
N VAL A 664 18.05 2.61 -20.11
CA VAL A 664 18.38 3.83 -19.37
C VAL A 664 18.60 5.04 -20.29
N THR A 665 19.13 4.81 -21.49
CA THR A 665 19.30 5.86 -22.50
C THR A 665 18.01 6.04 -23.29
N PRO A 666 17.84 7.18 -23.98
CA PRO A 666 16.72 7.35 -24.91
C PRO A 666 16.72 6.22 -25.95
N PRO A 667 15.61 5.98 -26.67
CA PRO A 667 15.51 4.91 -27.65
C PRO A 667 16.31 5.26 -28.93
N ASP A 668 17.62 5.47 -28.77
CA ASP A 668 18.57 5.83 -29.79
C ASP A 668 19.87 5.04 -29.63
N ILE A 669 20.35 4.48 -30.74
CA ILE A 669 21.50 3.58 -30.76
C ILE A 669 22.79 4.31 -30.33
N VAL A 670 22.87 5.62 -30.58
CA VAL A 670 24.07 6.41 -30.32
C VAL A 670 24.31 6.56 -28.83
N SER A 671 23.31 6.99 -28.07
CA SER A 671 23.36 7.10 -26.61
C SER A 671 23.60 5.75 -25.96
N GLN A 672 22.92 4.70 -26.44
CA GLN A 672 23.08 3.34 -25.93
C GLN A 672 24.53 2.85 -26.06
N VAL A 673 25.13 3.00 -27.25
CA VAL A 673 26.51 2.56 -27.52
C VAL A 673 27.52 3.40 -26.74
N MET A 674 27.30 4.73 -26.66
CA MET A 674 28.17 5.65 -25.95
C MET A 674 28.14 5.46 -24.42
N LEU A 675 27.08 4.87 -23.87
CA LEU A 675 27.04 4.42 -22.48
C LEU A 675 27.65 3.02 -22.32
N ALA A 676 27.29 2.08 -23.19
CA ALA A 676 27.68 0.68 -23.07
C ALA A 676 29.19 0.47 -23.23
N ILE A 677 29.84 1.10 -24.21
CA ILE A 677 31.28 0.90 -24.47
C ILE A 677 32.14 1.33 -23.28
N PRO A 678 32.00 2.55 -22.71
CA PRO A 678 32.74 2.93 -21.51
C PRO A 678 32.52 1.96 -20.34
N LEU A 679 31.28 1.50 -20.11
CA LEU A 679 31.00 0.55 -19.03
C LEU A 679 31.69 -0.80 -19.24
N VAL A 680 31.75 -1.30 -20.48
CA VAL A 680 32.51 -2.52 -20.82
C VAL A 680 34.01 -2.32 -20.58
N VAL A 681 34.57 -1.18 -21.01
CA VAL A 681 35.98 -0.85 -20.76
C VAL A 681 36.27 -0.80 -19.26
N MET A 682 35.41 -0.15 -18.49
CA MET A 682 35.59 -0.03 -17.05
C MET A 682 35.38 -1.36 -16.32
N PHE A 683 34.52 -2.24 -16.82
CA PHE A 683 34.37 -3.60 -16.31
C PHE A 683 35.70 -4.37 -16.39
N TYR A 684 36.35 -4.38 -17.56
CA TYR A 684 37.67 -5.00 -17.70
C TYR A 684 38.76 -4.28 -16.91
N ALA A 685 38.70 -2.95 -16.81
CA ALA A 685 39.62 -2.18 -15.99
C ALA A 685 39.51 -2.54 -14.50
N ALA A 686 38.29 -2.73 -13.99
CA ALA A 686 38.07 -3.18 -12.61
C ALA A 686 38.72 -4.55 -12.33
N ILE A 687 38.59 -5.51 -13.27
CA ILE A 687 39.24 -6.82 -13.15
C ILE A 687 40.77 -6.70 -13.16
N LEU A 688 41.33 -5.84 -14.02
CA LEU A 688 42.77 -5.60 -14.07
C LEU A 688 43.30 -4.93 -12.80
N ILE A 689 42.58 -3.92 -12.29
CA ILE A 689 42.91 -3.24 -11.04
C ILE A 689 42.86 -4.23 -9.87
N ALA A 690 41.83 -5.08 -9.80
CA ALA A 690 41.74 -6.13 -8.79
C ALA A 690 42.95 -7.09 -8.84
N LYS A 691 43.41 -7.43 -10.05
CA LYS A 691 44.62 -8.25 -10.25
C LYS A 691 45.89 -7.58 -9.74
N ILE A 692 46.08 -6.29 -9.99
CA ILE A 692 47.24 -5.52 -9.51
C ILE A 692 47.22 -5.39 -7.98
N MET A 693 46.03 -5.24 -7.40
CA MET A 693 45.83 -5.08 -5.96
C MET A 693 45.91 -6.40 -5.18
N GLY A 694 45.94 -7.54 -5.86
CA GLY A 694 45.94 -8.87 -5.24
C GLY A 694 44.65 -9.17 -4.48
N VAL A 695 43.50 -8.74 -5.01
CA VAL A 695 42.16 -8.98 -4.43
C VAL A 695 41.30 -9.83 -5.37
N GLY A 696 40.35 -10.59 -4.84
CA GLY A 696 39.51 -11.52 -5.60
C GLY A 696 40.32 -12.69 -6.19
N GLU A 697 41.18 -13.31 -5.37
CA GLU A 697 41.97 -14.49 -5.74
C GLU A 697 41.08 -15.69 -6.12
N ASP A 698 41.65 -16.57 -6.95
CA ASP A 698 40.99 -17.80 -7.40
C ASP A 698 41.10 -18.92 -6.36
#